data_AF-A0ABD3NQN6-F1
#
_entry.id   AF-A0ABD3NQN6-F1
#
_cell.length_a   1.000
_cell.length_b   1.000
_cell.length_c   1.000
_cell.angle_alpha   90.00
_cell.angle_beta   90.00
_cell.angle_gamma   90.00
#
_symmetry.space_group_name_H-M   'P 1'
#
loop_
_entity.id
_entity.type
_entity.pdbx_description
1 polymer ?
#
loop_
_entity_poly.entity_id
_entity_poly.type
_entity_poly.pdbx_seq_one_letter_code
_entity_poly.pdbx_strand_id
1 'polypeptide(L)'
;MSTATEIPSSTMVTEIESTPVKEQRECCKAEQPKPSSSLSALKSFISGGVGGACCVMVGHPLDLVKVRMQTGGATAGSSVFGMLSNTLAKEGVRGLYRGVSAPLTAVTPMFAVSFWSYDMGQRMVTSYGQWGMSPEEKARPYNLSMAEICMAGAISAIPTTGIMAPSERIKCLLQVQANEVEKGGKAKYSGMMDCARSVLKEGGIASLYKGTVATLARDIPGTIAYFGTYELAKKELMKIQGIDPNKGQLSPVAVLTAGGLAGMACWSVSIPADVIKSRYQTAPEGKYSGIYDVYKTLIKEEGYGGLVKGMRPALIRAFPANAACFLGMEVSKSMLTAALSSISSPLGSLSVLAFVILVHEAGHFIAARSFGIDVDEFSVGVGPRILGIKKKVDGDKVSWEWIEDLNKAEEEELQNDGSIEFSLRALPLGGYVRFPPSYNQTLAFEVEDRARKARDEARLLRVEQSNILEKGLELMAARSVLFNVLSLGLLKKWQKAREEMQLRDAEDEAMLEKRGGSGSKSNNWWGALPWNANNDSNEKTSSKPSSAQAKLELINAGQAPEIEYYDSPNLLQNRPWQQRAVVLAGGVAFNILLAFMCYFGEVTVGKGLPRPCFDSGAVVSGVVTAESPAYGVLKQGDIILGVNGKRCTFVYMHHAFIVKVSDFSPIFCLLDVVTYSSNNNIGIFSSQEEISNVISTIRSTPEGESVKLTIVHGKNPAQFENKEVVSVKPNRNKEGIASIGVMLGPNYVKTEMIKASNPIDAASKAGSALYTITSQTASSIFGLLFDLLVGKGVPAGVSMSGPIGVVKAGADVVSSSDFAAVVAFAAGISINLAVINSLPLPALDGGQLMFVLAEAISARKIDQRLQEGINAGALLILLFVSFGTTVGDITSLFAR
;
A
#
# COMPACT_ATOMS: atom_id res chain seq x y z
N MET A 1 58.20 25.34 -51.26
CA MET A 1 58.96 25.90 -50.13
C MET A 1 58.01 26.78 -49.34
N SER A 2 57.81 26.46 -48.05
CA SER A 2 57.31 27.28 -46.91
C SER A 2 56.13 28.25 -47.13
N THR A 3 55.11 28.37 -46.27
CA THR A 3 55.04 28.15 -44.81
C THR A 3 53.56 28.29 -44.38
N ALA A 4 53.26 27.78 -43.18
CA ALA A 4 52.11 28.09 -42.31
C ALA A 4 51.78 29.61 -42.25
N THR A 5 50.64 30.10 -41.77
CA THR A 5 50.08 29.91 -40.41
C THR A 5 48.69 30.60 -40.29
N GLU A 6 47.85 30.07 -39.39
CA GLU A 6 46.90 30.76 -38.51
C GLU A 6 45.77 31.67 -39.05
N ILE A 7 44.53 31.30 -38.70
CA ILE A 7 43.35 32.17 -38.66
C ILE A 7 43.12 32.58 -37.20
N PRO A 8 43.02 33.88 -36.87
CA PRO A 8 42.83 34.36 -35.51
C PRO A 8 41.35 34.52 -35.14
N SER A 9 41.18 34.45 -33.83
CA SER A 9 40.05 34.74 -32.95
C SER A 9 39.34 36.09 -33.19
N SER A 10 38.01 36.09 -33.07
CA SER A 10 37.25 37.28 -32.66
C SER A 10 36.26 36.93 -31.54
N THR A 11 36.55 37.51 -30.39
CA THR A 11 35.85 37.56 -29.11
C THR A 11 34.40 38.05 -29.24
N MET A 12 33.44 37.32 -28.65
CA MET A 12 32.31 37.95 -27.97
C MET A 12 32.17 37.34 -26.57
N VAL A 13 32.35 38.23 -25.60
CA VAL A 13 32.19 38.01 -24.16
C VAL A 13 30.70 37.83 -23.88
N THR A 14 30.32 36.71 -23.27
CA THR A 14 29.13 36.62 -22.41
C THR A 14 29.52 35.84 -21.17
N GLU A 15 29.57 36.56 -20.05
CA GLU A 15 29.67 36.03 -18.70
C GLU A 15 28.57 34.98 -18.50
N ILE A 16 28.96 33.76 -18.13
CA ILE A 16 28.05 32.75 -17.59
C ILE A 16 28.18 32.87 -16.07
N GLU A 17 27.26 33.60 -15.46
CA GLU A 17 27.02 33.56 -14.03
C GLU A 17 26.74 32.11 -13.60
N SER A 18 27.45 31.70 -12.55
CA SER A 18 27.28 30.45 -11.84
C SER A 18 25.87 30.34 -11.24
N THR A 19 25.03 29.44 -11.74
CA THR A 19 23.81 29.04 -11.05
C THR A 19 24.14 28.09 -9.89
N PRO A 20 23.58 28.29 -8.69
CA PRO A 20 23.86 27.47 -7.52
C PRO A 20 23.20 26.08 -7.60
N VAL A 21 23.87 25.10 -7.01
CA VAL A 21 23.63 23.64 -6.92
C VAL A 21 22.23 23.21 -6.39
N LYS A 22 21.26 24.11 -6.25
CA LYS A 22 19.88 23.79 -5.84
C LYS A 22 18.98 23.28 -6.99
N GLU A 23 19.27 23.59 -8.26
CA GLU A 23 18.40 23.22 -9.39
C GLU A 23 18.47 21.75 -9.82
N GLN A 24 19.54 21.02 -9.51
CA GLN A 24 19.65 19.59 -9.89
C GLN A 24 18.89 18.62 -8.98
N ARG A 25 18.32 19.09 -7.85
CA ARG A 25 17.44 18.27 -6.99
C ARG A 25 15.96 18.34 -7.39
N GLU A 26 15.59 19.17 -8.36
CA GLU A 26 14.18 19.35 -8.76
C GLU A 26 13.78 18.58 -10.02
N CYS A 27 14.73 18.04 -10.79
CA CYS A 27 14.44 17.28 -12.02
C CYS A 27 13.84 15.87 -11.76
N CYS A 28 13.78 15.41 -10.50
CA CYS A 28 13.25 14.10 -10.10
C CYS A 28 11.97 14.18 -9.24
N LYS A 29 11.11 15.19 -9.46
CA LYS A 29 9.70 15.09 -9.05
C LYS A 29 8.89 14.70 -10.29
N ALA A 30 8.68 13.39 -10.47
CA ALA A 30 7.71 12.90 -11.42
C ALA A 30 6.36 13.53 -11.10
N GLU A 31 5.84 14.32 -12.04
CA GLU A 31 4.56 14.99 -11.92
C GLU A 31 3.44 13.94 -11.87
N GLN A 32 2.52 14.12 -10.93
CA GLN A 32 1.47 13.17 -10.61
C GLN A 32 0.65 12.79 -11.86
N PRO A 33 0.39 11.50 -12.10
CA PRO A 33 -0.41 11.07 -13.24
C PRO A 33 -1.85 11.58 -13.10
N LYS A 34 -2.42 12.01 -14.23
CA LYS A 34 -3.79 12.53 -14.28
C LYS A 34 -4.77 11.47 -13.73
N PRO A 35 -5.63 11.81 -12.75
CA PRO A 35 -6.63 10.88 -12.23
C PRO A 35 -7.54 10.38 -13.36
N SER A 36 -8.11 9.19 -13.22
CA SER A 36 -9.19 8.69 -14.09
C SER A 36 -10.22 9.80 -14.37
N SER A 37 -10.75 9.85 -15.60
CA SER A 37 -11.57 10.98 -16.08
C SER A 37 -12.76 11.30 -15.15
N SER A 38 -13.33 10.27 -14.51
CA SER A 38 -14.43 10.38 -13.54
C SER A 38 -14.00 10.92 -12.17
N LEU A 39 -12.85 10.49 -11.64
CA LEU A 39 -12.36 10.94 -10.33
C LEU A 39 -11.95 12.41 -10.36
N SER A 40 -11.32 12.84 -11.46
CA SER A 40 -10.96 14.23 -11.67
C SER A 40 -12.20 15.12 -11.86
N ALA A 41 -13.25 14.63 -12.54
CA ALA A 41 -14.53 15.34 -12.66
C ALA A 41 -15.23 15.49 -11.31
N LEU A 42 -15.26 14.44 -10.48
CA LEU A 42 -15.83 14.48 -9.13
C LEU A 42 -15.09 15.46 -8.21
N LYS A 43 -13.75 15.48 -8.29
CA LYS A 43 -12.91 16.47 -7.57
C LYS A 43 -13.33 17.89 -7.92
N SER A 44 -13.38 18.21 -9.22
CA SER A 44 -13.75 19.56 -9.70
C SER A 44 -15.17 19.98 -9.30
N PHE A 45 -16.12 19.03 -9.30
CA PHE A 45 -17.49 19.26 -8.87
C PHE A 45 -17.58 19.58 -7.37
N ILE A 46 -17.00 18.73 -6.52
CA ILE A 46 -17.03 18.93 -5.05
C ILE A 46 -16.28 20.20 -4.67
N SER A 47 -15.07 20.41 -5.22
CA SER A 47 -14.28 21.61 -4.92
C SER A 47 -14.97 22.88 -5.41
N GLY A 48 -15.65 22.83 -6.56
CA GLY A 48 -16.47 23.92 -7.07
C GLY A 48 -17.65 24.24 -6.14
N GLY A 49 -18.28 23.22 -5.57
CA GLY A 49 -19.34 23.39 -4.57
C GLY A 49 -18.83 24.06 -3.30
N VAL A 50 -17.70 23.58 -2.74
CA VAL A 50 -17.07 24.22 -1.57
C VAL A 50 -16.71 25.68 -1.86
N GLY A 51 -16.14 25.97 -3.04
CA GLY A 51 -15.90 27.34 -3.48
C GLY A 51 -17.17 28.18 -3.56
N GLY A 52 -18.26 27.62 -4.10
CA GLY A 52 -19.58 28.28 -4.12
C GLY A 52 -20.12 28.62 -2.73
N ALA A 53 -19.97 27.71 -1.78
CA ALA A 53 -20.36 27.96 -0.38
C ALA A 53 -19.52 29.08 0.25
N CYS A 54 -18.19 29.06 0.06
CA CYS A 54 -17.30 30.13 0.52
C CYS A 54 -17.67 31.49 -0.09
N CYS A 55 -18.03 31.51 -1.38
CA CYS A 55 -18.49 32.71 -2.09
C CYS A 55 -19.73 33.32 -1.42
N VAL A 56 -20.73 32.50 -1.11
CA VAL A 56 -21.96 32.93 -0.44
C VAL A 56 -21.65 33.44 0.96
N MET A 57 -20.87 32.69 1.74
CA MET A 57 -20.57 33.07 3.13
C MET A 57 -19.87 34.43 3.20
N VAL A 58 -18.90 34.69 2.33
CA VAL A 58 -18.19 35.97 2.33
C VAL A 58 -18.99 37.10 1.67
N GLY A 59 -19.79 36.79 0.65
CA GLY A 59 -20.58 37.78 -0.10
C GLY A 59 -21.89 38.22 0.59
N HIS A 60 -22.50 37.35 1.39
CA HIS A 60 -23.86 37.54 1.91
C HIS A 60 -24.05 38.80 2.78
N PRO A 61 -23.11 39.22 3.64
CA PRO A 61 -23.27 40.48 4.39
C PRO A 61 -23.50 41.70 3.50
N LEU A 62 -22.83 41.75 2.34
CA LEU A 62 -23.01 42.83 1.36
C LEU A 62 -24.31 42.67 0.56
N ASP A 63 -24.74 41.44 0.28
CA ASP A 63 -26.03 41.17 -0.35
C ASP A 63 -27.21 41.57 0.55
N LEU A 64 -27.11 41.30 1.85
CA LEU A 64 -28.10 41.72 2.83
C LEU A 64 -28.22 43.26 2.89
N VAL A 65 -27.08 43.96 2.96
CA VAL A 65 -27.03 45.42 2.95
C VAL A 65 -27.65 45.97 1.66
N LYS A 66 -27.31 45.40 0.50
CA LYS A 66 -27.91 45.78 -0.80
C LYS A 66 -29.43 45.65 -0.79
N VAL A 67 -29.98 44.54 -0.30
CA VAL A 67 -31.43 44.33 -0.24
C VAL A 67 -32.08 45.37 0.69
N ARG A 68 -31.50 45.62 1.87
CA ARG A 68 -32.02 46.63 2.82
C ARG A 68 -32.03 48.05 2.23
N MET A 69 -31.04 48.41 1.41
CA MET A 69 -31.03 49.69 0.69
C MET A 69 -32.15 49.76 -0.35
N GLN A 70 -32.44 48.64 -1.01
CA GLN A 70 -33.43 48.56 -2.09
C GLN A 70 -34.88 48.49 -1.59
N THR A 71 -35.13 47.90 -0.42
CA THR A 71 -36.47 47.71 0.15
C THR A 71 -36.88 48.80 1.14
N GLY A 72 -36.27 49.99 1.08
CA GLY A 72 -36.66 51.15 1.90
C GLY A 72 -36.21 51.13 3.37
N GLY A 73 -35.31 50.23 3.77
CA GLY A 73 -34.75 50.19 5.13
C GLY A 73 -33.64 51.21 5.40
N ALA A 74 -33.24 51.99 4.38
CA ALA A 74 -32.19 52.98 4.44
C ALA A 74 -32.78 54.40 4.49
N THR A 75 -32.36 55.22 5.45
CA THR A 75 -32.62 56.67 5.41
C THR A 75 -31.84 57.29 4.25
N ALA A 76 -32.43 58.29 3.59
CA ALA A 76 -31.81 58.99 2.46
C ALA A 76 -30.38 59.46 2.83
N GLY A 77 -29.36 58.98 2.09
CA GLY A 77 -27.94 59.28 2.34
C GLY A 77 -27.13 58.21 3.10
N SER A 78 -27.73 57.07 3.45
CA SER A 78 -27.02 55.98 4.16
C SER A 78 -25.89 55.37 3.31
N SER A 79 -24.67 55.30 3.87
CA SER A 79 -23.53 54.61 3.23
C SER A 79 -23.59 53.10 3.44
N VAL A 80 -23.04 52.32 2.49
CA VAL A 80 -22.97 50.85 2.56
C VAL A 80 -22.30 50.39 3.87
N PHE A 81 -21.19 51.02 4.24
CA PHE A 81 -20.47 50.74 5.48
C PHE A 81 -21.24 51.16 6.74
N GLY A 82 -21.95 52.28 6.70
CA GLY A 82 -22.81 52.74 7.79
C GLY A 82 -23.95 51.75 8.07
N MET A 83 -24.57 51.20 7.03
CA MET A 83 -25.61 50.19 7.20
C MET A 83 -25.07 48.84 7.69
N LEU A 84 -23.89 48.44 7.24
CA LEU A 84 -23.23 47.23 7.73
C LEU A 84 -22.91 47.36 9.23
N SER A 85 -22.34 48.51 9.63
CA SER A 85 -22.05 48.83 11.04
C SER A 85 -23.33 48.89 11.88
N ASN A 86 -24.39 49.55 11.39
CA ASN A 86 -25.68 49.60 12.08
C ASN A 86 -26.33 48.21 12.25
N THR A 87 -26.22 47.35 11.23
CA THR A 87 -26.74 45.98 11.31
C THR A 87 -25.94 45.15 12.31
N LEU A 88 -24.61 45.29 12.31
CA LEU A 88 -23.73 44.62 13.27
C LEU A 88 -23.99 45.08 14.70
N ALA A 89 -24.19 46.39 14.92
CA ALA A 89 -24.46 46.97 16.23
C ALA A 89 -25.85 46.58 16.78
N LYS A 90 -26.87 46.44 15.93
CA LYS A 90 -28.25 46.16 16.35
C LYS A 90 -28.61 44.67 16.37
N GLU A 91 -28.10 43.88 15.43
CA GLU A 91 -28.50 42.48 15.23
C GLU A 91 -27.33 41.50 15.42
N GLY A 92 -26.12 42.01 15.66
CA GLY A 92 -24.92 41.21 15.80
C GLY A 92 -24.48 40.49 14.52
N VAL A 93 -23.46 39.64 14.64
CA VAL A 93 -22.92 38.86 13.51
C VAL A 93 -23.98 37.91 12.92
N ARG A 94 -24.86 37.34 13.74
CA ARG A 94 -25.96 36.48 13.25
C ARG A 94 -26.95 37.23 12.36
N GLY A 95 -27.19 38.52 12.63
CA GLY A 95 -28.03 39.37 11.79
C GLY A 95 -27.50 39.53 10.36
N LEU A 96 -26.16 39.58 10.20
CA LEU A 96 -25.52 39.67 8.88
C LEU A 96 -25.76 38.45 8.00
N TYR A 97 -26.06 37.28 8.59
CA TYR A 97 -26.30 36.01 7.89
C TYR A 97 -27.77 35.61 7.81
N ARG A 98 -28.68 36.52 8.17
CA ARG A 98 -30.12 36.26 8.06
C ARG A 98 -30.50 36.01 6.60
N GLY A 99 -31.15 34.86 6.35
CA GLY A 99 -31.60 34.47 5.02
C GLY A 99 -30.52 33.87 4.11
N VAL A 100 -29.32 33.54 4.63
CA VAL A 100 -28.21 32.96 3.83
C VAL A 100 -28.52 31.58 3.25
N SER A 101 -29.50 30.84 3.79
CA SER A 101 -29.86 29.50 3.31
C SER A 101 -30.32 29.51 1.85
N ALA A 102 -31.14 30.48 1.44
CA ALA A 102 -31.65 30.59 0.08
C ALA A 102 -30.53 30.77 -0.98
N PRO A 103 -29.59 31.74 -0.84
CA PRO A 103 -28.46 31.83 -1.74
C PRO A 103 -27.51 30.63 -1.62
N LEU A 104 -27.33 30.03 -0.44
CA LEU A 104 -26.48 28.85 -0.31
C LEU A 104 -27.01 27.66 -1.12
N THR A 105 -28.31 27.40 -1.08
CA THR A 105 -28.96 26.33 -1.86
C THR A 105 -28.94 26.61 -3.36
N ALA A 106 -29.00 27.87 -3.80
CA ALA A 106 -29.01 28.22 -5.22
C ALA A 106 -27.59 28.34 -5.83
N VAL A 107 -26.66 28.96 -5.11
CA VAL A 107 -25.34 29.36 -5.64
C VAL A 107 -24.31 28.23 -5.52
N THR A 108 -24.40 27.38 -4.48
CA THR A 108 -23.48 26.26 -4.29
C THR A 108 -23.51 25.24 -5.44
N PRO A 109 -24.68 24.73 -5.88
CA PRO A 109 -24.74 23.80 -7.01
C PRO A 109 -24.35 24.47 -8.34
N MET A 110 -24.66 25.77 -8.48
CA MET A 110 -24.31 26.55 -9.66
C MET A 110 -22.77 26.64 -9.84
N PHE A 111 -22.02 26.92 -8.78
CA PHE A 111 -20.55 26.94 -8.84
C PHE A 111 -19.95 25.54 -8.93
N ALA A 112 -20.54 24.51 -8.30
CA ALA A 112 -20.12 23.12 -8.48
C ALA A 112 -20.16 22.71 -9.97
N VAL A 113 -21.27 23.00 -10.65
CA VAL A 113 -21.42 22.74 -12.08
C VAL A 113 -20.54 23.66 -12.92
N SER A 114 -20.35 24.93 -12.55
CA SER A 114 -19.46 25.85 -13.27
C SER A 114 -18.02 25.36 -13.31
N PHE A 115 -17.41 25.03 -12.16
CA PHE A 115 -16.04 24.55 -12.11
C PHE A 115 -15.88 23.15 -12.73
N TRP A 116 -16.85 22.26 -12.58
CA TRP A 116 -16.87 20.97 -13.29
C TRP A 116 -16.94 21.14 -14.80
N SER A 117 -17.83 22.01 -15.28
CA SER A 117 -18.01 22.27 -16.72
C SER A 117 -16.81 23.02 -17.32
N TYR A 118 -16.12 23.84 -16.52
CA TYR A 118 -14.87 24.47 -16.92
C TYR A 118 -13.75 23.44 -17.10
N ASP A 119 -13.56 22.52 -16.16
CA ASP A 119 -12.60 21.41 -16.29
C ASP A 119 -12.95 20.49 -17.47
N MET A 120 -14.24 20.21 -17.67
CA MET A 120 -14.71 19.50 -18.87
C MET A 120 -14.39 20.28 -20.16
N GLY A 121 -14.64 21.58 -20.18
CA GLY A 121 -14.33 22.47 -21.30
C GLY A 121 -12.84 22.49 -21.63
N GLN A 122 -11.98 22.59 -20.61
CA GLN A 122 -10.52 22.51 -20.77
C GLN A 122 -10.11 21.19 -21.43
N ARG A 123 -10.71 20.06 -21.04
CA ARG A 123 -10.44 18.74 -21.66
C ARG A 123 -10.93 18.66 -23.10
N MET A 124 -12.13 19.17 -23.39
CA MET A 124 -12.67 19.20 -24.76
C MET A 124 -11.76 20.00 -25.68
N VAL A 125 -11.35 21.20 -25.24
CA VAL A 125 -10.46 22.07 -26.03
C VAL A 125 -9.07 21.46 -26.15
N THR A 126 -8.52 20.85 -25.09
CA THR A 126 -7.25 20.11 -25.16
C THR A 126 -7.33 18.95 -26.15
N SER A 127 -8.40 18.15 -26.10
CA SER A 127 -8.60 17.01 -27.00
C SER A 127 -8.72 17.45 -28.46
N TYR A 128 -9.33 18.62 -28.70
CA TYR A 128 -9.43 19.20 -30.03
C TYR A 128 -8.10 19.80 -30.50
N GLY A 129 -7.38 20.53 -29.65
CA GLY A 129 -6.06 21.09 -29.97
C GLY A 129 -4.99 20.03 -30.23
N GLN A 130 -5.12 18.87 -29.60
CA GLN A 130 -4.24 17.70 -29.82
C GLN A 130 -4.72 16.78 -30.96
N TRP A 131 -5.79 17.14 -31.66
CA TRP A 131 -6.33 16.35 -32.77
C TRP A 131 -5.35 16.41 -33.95
N GLY A 132 -4.84 15.25 -34.36
CA GLY A 132 -3.83 15.13 -35.42
C GLY A 132 -2.36 15.14 -34.96
N MET A 133 -2.06 15.31 -33.66
CA MET A 133 -0.69 15.22 -33.13
C MET A 133 -0.18 13.78 -32.97
N SER A 134 1.14 13.59 -33.09
CA SER A 134 1.81 12.30 -32.90
C SER A 134 1.77 11.83 -31.43
N PRO A 135 1.93 10.52 -31.14
CA PRO A 135 1.95 10.01 -29.76
C PRO A 135 3.04 10.63 -28.87
N GLU A 136 4.19 11.00 -29.46
CA GLU A 136 5.31 11.64 -28.75
C GLU A 136 5.02 13.10 -28.41
N GLU A 137 4.30 13.83 -29.26
CA GLU A 137 3.85 15.20 -28.99
C GLU A 137 2.74 15.24 -27.93
N LYS A 138 1.84 14.25 -27.94
CA LYS A 138 0.80 14.09 -26.92
C LYS A 138 1.36 13.77 -25.52
N ALA A 139 2.57 13.22 -25.45
CA ALA A 139 3.27 12.95 -24.19
C ALA A 139 3.83 14.21 -23.52
N ARG A 140 3.93 15.35 -24.23
CA ARG A 140 4.38 16.63 -23.66
C ARG A 140 3.25 17.34 -22.91
N PRO A 141 3.55 18.12 -21.85
CA PRO A 141 2.54 18.91 -21.15
C PRO A 141 1.86 19.91 -22.10
N TYR A 142 0.56 19.75 -22.32
CA TYR A 142 -0.22 20.67 -23.15
C TYR A 142 -0.62 21.90 -22.34
N ASN A 143 0.00 23.03 -22.64
CA ASN A 143 -0.32 24.31 -22.03
C ASN A 143 -1.42 24.99 -22.84
N LEU A 144 -2.61 25.12 -22.24
CA LEU A 144 -3.74 25.82 -22.85
C LEU A 144 -3.37 27.29 -23.12
N SER A 145 -3.61 27.73 -24.35
CA SER A 145 -3.54 29.13 -24.73
C SER A 145 -4.68 29.93 -24.09
N MET A 146 -4.55 31.26 -24.04
CA MET A 146 -5.62 32.11 -23.51
C MET A 146 -6.92 32.01 -24.29
N ALA A 147 -6.85 31.80 -25.61
CA ALA A 147 -8.03 31.59 -26.43
C ALA A 147 -8.76 30.29 -26.03
N GLU A 148 -8.00 29.23 -25.77
CA GLU A 148 -8.54 27.93 -25.34
C GLU A 148 -9.12 27.98 -23.92
N ILE A 149 -8.49 28.73 -23.01
CA ILE A 149 -9.02 28.99 -21.66
C ILE A 149 -10.33 29.77 -21.73
N CYS A 150 -10.38 30.83 -22.55
CA CYS A 150 -11.61 31.59 -22.79
C CYS A 150 -12.71 30.71 -23.39
N MET A 151 -12.37 29.81 -24.31
CA MET A 151 -13.31 28.85 -24.89
C MET A 151 -13.84 27.86 -23.85
N ALA A 152 -12.97 27.34 -22.97
CA ALA A 152 -13.38 26.51 -21.84
C ALA A 152 -14.33 27.26 -20.89
N GLY A 153 -14.06 28.54 -20.62
CA GLY A 153 -14.95 29.42 -19.86
C GLY A 153 -16.31 29.59 -20.55
N ALA A 154 -16.35 29.82 -21.86
CA ALA A 154 -17.58 29.91 -22.63
C ALA A 154 -18.40 28.60 -22.58
N ILE A 155 -17.74 27.45 -22.70
CA ILE A 155 -18.37 26.13 -22.59
C ILE A 155 -18.98 25.94 -21.19
N SER A 156 -18.29 26.39 -20.14
CA SER A 156 -18.78 26.24 -18.76
C SER A 156 -20.10 26.98 -18.51
N ALA A 157 -20.39 28.06 -19.25
CA ALA A 157 -21.62 28.82 -19.09
C ALA A 157 -22.86 27.97 -19.38
N ILE A 158 -22.78 27.03 -20.34
CA ILE A 158 -23.97 26.32 -20.84
C ILE A 158 -24.61 25.46 -19.75
N PRO A 159 -23.89 24.53 -19.07
CA PRO A 159 -24.50 23.74 -18.01
C PRO A 159 -24.83 24.58 -16.76
N THR A 160 -24.03 25.61 -16.46
CA THR A 160 -24.29 26.53 -15.35
C THR A 160 -25.59 27.31 -15.54
N THR A 161 -25.86 27.82 -16.74
CA THR A 161 -27.11 28.49 -17.06
C THR A 161 -28.31 27.55 -16.96
N GLY A 162 -28.13 26.24 -17.18
CA GLY A 162 -29.16 25.23 -16.93
C GLY A 162 -29.70 25.26 -15.49
N ILE A 163 -28.84 25.48 -14.49
CA ILE A 163 -29.23 25.61 -13.08
C ILE A 163 -29.71 27.04 -12.76
N MET A 164 -29.04 28.04 -13.34
CA MET A 164 -29.28 29.44 -12.99
C MET A 164 -30.57 30.01 -13.59
N ALA A 165 -30.91 29.65 -14.83
CA ALA A 165 -32.03 30.26 -15.55
C ALA A 165 -33.40 30.11 -14.84
N PRO A 166 -33.77 28.93 -14.30
CA PRO A 166 -34.98 28.78 -13.48
C PRO A 166 -34.98 29.70 -12.25
N SER A 167 -33.86 29.73 -11.54
CA SER A 167 -33.70 30.48 -10.29
C SER A 167 -33.81 31.99 -10.53
N GLU A 168 -33.17 32.49 -11.58
CA GLU A 168 -33.29 33.89 -11.99
C GLU A 168 -34.71 34.24 -12.41
N ARG A 169 -35.38 33.37 -13.18
CA ARG A 169 -36.75 33.63 -13.61
C ARG A 169 -37.72 33.76 -12.44
N ILE A 170 -37.67 32.82 -11.49
CA ILE A 170 -38.50 32.86 -10.28
C ILE A 170 -38.24 34.14 -9.50
N LYS A 171 -36.97 34.52 -9.35
CA LYS A 171 -36.57 35.76 -8.67
C LYS A 171 -37.13 37.00 -9.36
N CYS A 172 -37.04 37.09 -10.68
CA CYS A 172 -37.59 38.22 -11.45
C CYS A 172 -39.11 38.33 -11.29
N LEU A 173 -39.85 37.22 -11.38
CA LEU A 173 -41.32 37.22 -11.22
C LEU A 173 -41.75 37.71 -9.84
N LEU A 174 -41.06 37.27 -8.78
CA LEU A 174 -41.32 37.74 -7.42
C LEU A 174 -40.96 39.21 -7.22
N GLN A 175 -39.91 39.72 -7.88
CA GLN A 175 -39.56 41.13 -7.84
C GLN A 175 -40.61 42.01 -8.54
N VAL A 176 -41.14 41.55 -9.69
CA VAL A 176 -42.24 42.24 -10.37
C VAL A 176 -43.48 42.27 -9.49
N GLN A 177 -43.86 41.14 -8.90
CA GLN A 177 -44.97 41.08 -7.95
C GLN A 177 -44.79 42.03 -6.77
N ALA A 178 -43.59 42.11 -6.19
CA ALA A 178 -43.33 43.01 -5.07
C ALA A 178 -43.66 44.47 -5.43
N ASN A 179 -43.28 44.90 -6.63
CA ASN A 179 -43.60 46.25 -7.14
C ASN A 179 -45.11 46.45 -7.40
N GLU A 180 -45.84 45.40 -7.80
CA GLU A 180 -47.29 45.47 -7.99
C GLU A 180 -48.04 45.54 -6.65
N VAL A 181 -47.60 44.77 -5.65
CA VAL A 181 -48.14 44.79 -4.30
C VAL A 181 -47.92 46.16 -3.64
N GLU A 182 -46.75 46.76 -3.84
CA GLU A 182 -46.45 48.12 -3.36
C GLU A 182 -47.39 49.18 -3.95
N LYS A 183 -47.89 48.97 -5.18
CA LYS A 183 -48.88 49.84 -5.84
C LYS A 183 -50.33 49.51 -5.47
N GLY A 184 -50.56 48.67 -4.46
CA GLY A 184 -51.89 48.27 -3.97
C GLY A 184 -52.48 47.03 -4.66
N GLY A 185 -51.70 46.31 -5.47
CA GLY A 185 -52.10 45.05 -6.10
C GLY A 185 -52.12 43.85 -5.14
N LYS A 186 -52.78 42.76 -5.52
CA LYS A 186 -52.76 41.49 -4.77
C LYS A 186 -51.55 40.65 -5.18
N ALA A 187 -50.91 40.01 -4.20
CA ALA A 187 -49.80 39.08 -4.45
C ALA A 187 -50.30 37.84 -5.21
N LYS A 188 -49.72 37.55 -6.39
CA LYS A 188 -50.06 36.38 -7.21
C LYS A 188 -49.46 35.07 -6.66
N TYR A 189 -48.28 35.15 -6.06
CA TYR A 189 -47.50 34.02 -5.54
C TYR A 189 -47.20 34.22 -4.05
N SER A 190 -47.31 33.15 -3.26
CA SER A 190 -46.99 33.18 -1.83
C SER A 190 -45.49 33.10 -1.52
N GLY A 191 -44.66 32.70 -2.49
CA GLY A 191 -43.19 32.61 -2.35
C GLY A 191 -42.49 31.94 -3.54
N MET A 192 -41.19 31.69 -3.43
CA MET A 192 -40.36 31.11 -4.52
C MET A 192 -40.86 29.74 -5.00
N MET A 193 -41.20 28.84 -4.08
CA MET A 193 -41.65 27.48 -4.43
C MET A 193 -43.06 27.49 -5.04
N ASP A 194 -43.93 28.36 -4.57
CA ASP A 194 -45.28 28.53 -5.10
C ASP A 194 -45.27 29.19 -6.48
N CYS A 195 -44.40 30.19 -6.68
CA CYS A 195 -44.10 30.77 -7.98
C CYS A 195 -43.57 29.71 -8.95
N ALA A 196 -42.59 28.89 -8.53
CA ALA A 196 -42.03 27.83 -9.37
C ALA A 196 -43.10 26.81 -9.78
N ARG A 197 -43.92 26.35 -8.83
CA ARG A 197 -45.00 25.38 -9.06
C ARG A 197 -46.08 25.96 -9.98
N SER A 198 -46.47 27.21 -9.78
CA SER A 198 -47.50 27.88 -10.58
C SER A 198 -47.03 28.08 -12.01
N VAL A 199 -45.79 28.53 -12.21
CA VAL A 199 -45.17 28.70 -13.53
C VAL A 199 -45.05 27.37 -14.28
N LEU A 200 -44.68 26.29 -13.58
CA LEU A 200 -44.65 24.94 -14.15
C LEU A 200 -46.05 24.43 -14.54
N LYS A 201 -47.08 24.75 -13.75
CA LYS A 201 -48.47 24.40 -14.07
C LYS A 201 -49.02 25.18 -15.27
N GLU A 202 -48.66 26.46 -15.40
CA GLU A 202 -49.14 27.35 -16.47
C GLU A 202 -48.56 27.02 -17.85
N GLY A 203 -47.29 26.59 -17.95
CA GLY A 203 -46.65 26.39 -19.26
C GLY A 203 -45.50 25.39 -19.28
N GLY A 204 -45.46 24.47 -18.31
CA GLY A 204 -44.46 23.40 -18.24
C GLY A 204 -43.02 23.90 -18.06
N ILE A 205 -42.07 23.02 -18.36
CA ILE A 205 -40.62 23.28 -18.20
C ILE A 205 -40.15 24.41 -19.13
N ALA A 206 -40.71 24.53 -20.34
CA ALA A 206 -40.39 25.64 -21.26
C ALA A 206 -40.74 27.00 -20.62
N SER A 207 -41.84 27.07 -19.88
CA SER A 207 -42.19 28.25 -19.08
C SER A 207 -41.39 28.38 -17.79
N LEU A 208 -40.43 27.52 -17.46
CA LEU A 208 -39.44 27.83 -16.44
C LEU A 208 -38.14 28.41 -17.05
N TYR A 209 -37.85 28.08 -18.31
CA TYR A 209 -36.62 28.46 -19.02
C TYR A 209 -36.77 29.60 -20.06
N LYS A 210 -37.95 30.20 -20.27
CA LYS A 210 -38.09 31.44 -21.08
C LYS A 210 -37.12 32.51 -20.56
N GLY A 211 -36.33 33.07 -21.48
CA GLY A 211 -35.26 34.02 -21.15
C GLY A 211 -33.85 33.42 -21.09
N THR A 212 -33.70 32.10 -21.25
CA THR A 212 -32.38 31.41 -21.23
C THR A 212 -31.40 31.99 -22.24
N VAL A 213 -31.84 32.36 -23.45
CA VAL A 213 -30.96 32.97 -24.47
C VAL A 213 -30.39 34.31 -23.99
N ALA A 214 -31.21 35.15 -23.33
CA ALA A 214 -30.75 36.41 -22.75
C ALA A 214 -29.80 36.20 -21.56
N THR A 215 -30.02 35.12 -20.79
CA THR A 215 -29.11 34.72 -19.72
C THR A 215 -27.77 34.24 -20.29
N LEU A 216 -27.75 33.38 -21.32
CA LEU A 216 -26.53 32.95 -22.01
C LEU A 216 -25.77 34.12 -22.64
N ALA A 217 -26.46 35.08 -23.24
CA ALA A 217 -25.85 36.27 -23.84
C ALA A 217 -25.10 37.15 -22.81
N ARG A 218 -25.47 37.07 -21.53
CA ARG A 218 -24.75 37.69 -20.41
C ARG A 218 -23.66 36.77 -19.86
N ASP A 219 -23.98 35.51 -19.64
CA ASP A 219 -23.14 34.56 -18.91
C ASP A 219 -21.91 34.13 -19.70
N ILE A 220 -22.02 33.95 -21.03
CA ILE A 220 -20.89 33.54 -21.87
C ILE A 220 -19.79 34.63 -21.82
N PRO A 221 -20.06 35.91 -22.12
CA PRO A 221 -19.05 36.97 -21.94
C PRO A 221 -18.53 37.08 -20.50
N GLY A 222 -19.42 36.94 -19.51
CA GLY A 222 -19.05 37.03 -18.09
C GLY A 222 -18.08 35.91 -17.65
N THR A 223 -18.33 34.66 -18.04
CA THR A 223 -17.51 33.49 -17.69
C THR A 223 -16.19 33.46 -18.46
N ILE A 224 -16.16 33.94 -19.71
CA ILE A 224 -14.91 34.20 -20.46
C ILE A 224 -14.02 35.16 -19.66
N ALA A 225 -14.60 36.30 -19.24
CA ALA A 225 -13.87 37.29 -18.44
C ALA A 225 -13.46 36.73 -17.06
N TYR A 226 -14.31 35.90 -16.44
CA TYR A 226 -14.06 35.29 -15.14
C TYR A 226 -12.84 34.34 -15.18
N PHE A 227 -12.90 33.28 -15.96
CA PHE A 227 -11.84 32.27 -16.00
C PHE A 227 -10.59 32.79 -16.72
N GLY A 228 -10.74 33.58 -17.80
CA GLY A 228 -9.59 34.18 -18.49
C GLY A 228 -8.79 35.12 -17.60
N THR A 229 -9.47 35.99 -16.84
CA THR A 229 -8.79 36.90 -15.90
C THR A 229 -8.17 36.13 -14.74
N TYR A 230 -8.82 35.08 -14.25
CA TYR A 230 -8.27 34.24 -13.18
C TYR A 230 -6.92 33.64 -13.58
N GLU A 231 -6.86 32.96 -14.72
CA GLU A 231 -5.65 32.28 -15.19
C GLU A 231 -4.52 33.27 -15.52
N LEU A 232 -4.85 34.40 -16.16
CA LEU A 232 -3.89 35.48 -16.44
C LEU A 232 -3.33 36.09 -15.15
N ALA A 233 -4.22 36.53 -14.26
CA ALA A 233 -3.80 37.18 -13.01
C ALA A 233 -3.01 36.23 -12.12
N LYS A 234 -3.43 34.97 -12.02
CA LYS A 234 -2.72 33.94 -11.26
C LYS A 234 -1.31 33.72 -11.83
N LYS A 235 -1.18 33.59 -13.15
CA LYS A 235 0.12 33.40 -13.82
C LYS A 235 1.07 34.57 -13.60
N GLU A 236 0.59 35.80 -13.76
CA GLU A 236 1.43 37.00 -13.57
C GLU A 236 1.80 37.21 -12.10
N LEU A 237 0.88 36.98 -11.15
CA LEU A 237 1.17 37.12 -9.73
C LEU A 237 2.17 36.06 -9.23
N MET A 238 2.08 34.82 -9.72
CA MET A 238 3.06 33.77 -9.39
C MET A 238 4.45 34.09 -9.93
N LYS A 239 4.56 34.63 -11.16
CA LYS A 239 5.82 35.14 -11.70
C LYS A 239 6.43 36.24 -10.83
N ILE A 240 5.62 37.23 -10.43
CA ILE A 240 6.08 38.35 -9.59
C ILE A 240 6.60 37.86 -8.24
N GLN A 241 6.02 36.79 -7.70
CA GLN A 241 6.42 36.19 -6.42
C GLN A 241 7.63 35.25 -6.53
N GLY A 242 8.19 35.04 -7.73
CA GLY A 242 9.29 34.09 -7.96
C GLY A 242 8.89 32.62 -7.77
N ILE A 243 7.58 32.31 -7.83
CA ILE A 243 7.06 30.96 -7.69
C ILE A 243 6.84 30.40 -9.09
N ASP A 244 7.52 29.30 -9.42
CA ASP A 244 7.35 28.61 -10.70
C ASP A 244 5.92 28.02 -10.78
N PRO A 245 5.09 28.42 -11.76
CA PRO A 245 3.74 27.90 -11.94
C PRO A 245 3.70 26.38 -12.11
N ASN A 246 4.78 25.77 -12.60
CA ASN A 246 4.87 24.34 -12.88
C ASN A 246 5.27 23.51 -11.65
N LYS A 247 5.74 24.14 -10.56
CA LYS A 247 6.11 23.43 -9.31
C LYS A 247 4.92 23.18 -8.38
N GLY A 248 3.69 23.51 -8.81
CA GLY A 248 2.45 23.20 -8.10
C GLY A 248 2.25 23.91 -6.75
N GLN A 249 3.09 24.90 -6.41
CA GLN A 249 2.95 25.65 -5.16
C GLN A 249 1.91 26.75 -5.31
N LEU A 250 0.79 26.59 -4.62
CA LEU A 250 -0.31 27.55 -4.61
C LEU A 250 -0.01 28.65 -3.60
N SER A 251 0.14 29.90 -4.07
CA SER A 251 0.22 31.08 -3.21
C SER A 251 -1.20 31.54 -2.86
N PRO A 252 -1.64 31.43 -1.58
CA PRO A 252 -3.00 31.83 -1.20
C PRO A 252 -3.30 33.29 -1.55
N VAL A 253 -2.29 34.16 -1.49
CA VAL A 253 -2.40 35.58 -1.85
C VAL A 253 -2.63 35.75 -3.34
N ALA A 254 -1.90 35.01 -4.19
CA ALA A 254 -2.10 35.06 -5.64
C ALA A 254 -3.50 34.58 -6.02
N VAL A 255 -3.99 33.53 -5.35
CA VAL A 255 -5.31 32.92 -5.58
C VAL A 255 -6.44 33.85 -5.16
N LEU A 256 -6.33 34.44 -3.96
CA LEU A 256 -7.29 35.43 -3.47
C LEU A 256 -7.36 36.64 -4.41
N THR A 257 -6.20 37.16 -4.82
CA THR A 257 -6.12 38.35 -5.68
C THR A 257 -6.63 38.06 -7.08
N ALA A 258 -6.21 36.94 -7.69
CA ALA A 258 -6.68 36.51 -9.00
C ALA A 258 -8.18 36.22 -8.99
N GLY A 259 -8.69 35.56 -7.96
CA GLY A 259 -10.12 35.30 -7.78
C GLY A 259 -10.95 36.57 -7.61
N GLY A 260 -10.45 37.53 -6.84
CA GLY A 260 -11.11 38.83 -6.68
C GLY A 260 -11.14 39.64 -7.97
N LEU A 261 -10.04 39.69 -8.72
CA LEU A 261 -9.95 40.34 -10.03
C LEU A 261 -10.84 39.66 -11.07
N ALA A 262 -10.87 38.34 -11.11
CA ALA A 262 -11.77 37.55 -11.96
C ALA A 262 -13.24 37.89 -11.71
N GLY A 263 -13.63 37.99 -10.43
CA GLY A 263 -14.95 38.45 -10.03
C GLY A 263 -15.29 39.84 -10.57
N MET A 264 -14.38 40.79 -10.41
CA MET A 264 -14.57 42.16 -10.92
C MET A 264 -14.68 42.22 -12.44
N ALA A 265 -13.85 41.46 -13.16
CA ALA A 265 -13.88 41.38 -14.62
C ALA A 265 -15.21 40.81 -15.12
N CYS A 266 -15.67 39.71 -14.53
CA CYS A 266 -16.96 39.08 -14.84
C CYS A 266 -18.13 40.08 -14.71
N TRP A 267 -18.21 40.79 -13.58
CA TRP A 267 -19.28 41.77 -13.38
C TRP A 267 -19.14 42.99 -14.29
N SER A 268 -17.93 43.46 -14.57
CA SER A 268 -17.70 44.59 -15.48
C SER A 268 -18.23 44.33 -16.88
N VAL A 269 -18.06 43.10 -17.39
CA VAL A 269 -18.57 42.67 -18.70
C VAL A 269 -20.08 42.37 -18.65
N SER A 270 -20.58 41.83 -17.54
CA SER A 270 -21.97 41.36 -17.43
C SER A 270 -23.00 42.47 -17.17
N ILE A 271 -22.60 43.57 -16.52
CA ILE A 271 -23.52 44.62 -16.05
C ILE A 271 -24.32 45.29 -17.18
N PRO A 272 -23.73 45.71 -18.32
CA PRO A 272 -24.50 46.33 -19.39
C PRO A 272 -25.64 45.45 -19.90
N ALA A 273 -25.37 44.15 -20.09
CA ALA A 273 -26.39 43.17 -20.49
C ALA A 273 -27.42 42.94 -19.37
N ASP A 274 -27.00 42.93 -18.10
CA ASP A 274 -27.88 42.78 -16.94
C ASP A 274 -28.86 43.96 -16.79
N VAL A 275 -28.41 45.20 -17.04
CA VAL A 275 -29.26 46.40 -17.00
C VAL A 275 -30.32 46.35 -18.09
N ILE A 276 -29.94 46.02 -19.33
CA ILE A 276 -30.89 45.92 -20.45
C ILE A 276 -31.91 44.80 -20.17
N LYS A 277 -31.45 43.63 -19.72
CA LYS A 277 -32.30 42.49 -19.34
C LYS A 277 -33.28 42.87 -18.23
N SER A 278 -32.80 43.47 -17.16
CA SER A 278 -33.62 43.86 -16.01
C SER A 278 -34.71 44.86 -16.39
N ARG A 279 -34.38 45.86 -17.23
CA ARG A 279 -35.39 46.82 -17.74
C ARG A 279 -36.39 46.19 -18.68
N TYR A 280 -35.96 45.25 -19.51
CA TYR A 280 -36.88 44.49 -20.37
C TYR A 280 -37.86 43.66 -19.52
N GLN A 281 -37.38 43.00 -18.46
CA GLN A 281 -38.18 42.09 -17.63
C GLN A 281 -39.10 42.81 -16.62
N THR A 282 -38.78 44.04 -16.22
CA THR A 282 -39.57 44.83 -15.26
C THR A 282 -40.53 45.83 -15.91
N ALA A 283 -40.46 45.99 -17.23
CA ALA A 283 -41.33 46.91 -17.95
C ALA A 283 -42.75 46.36 -18.14
N PRO A 284 -43.78 47.25 -18.16
CA PRO A 284 -45.14 46.86 -18.53
C PRO A 284 -45.18 46.20 -19.93
N GLU A 285 -46.10 45.26 -20.12
CA GLU A 285 -46.28 44.58 -21.41
C GLU A 285 -46.53 45.61 -22.53
N GLY A 286 -45.81 45.46 -23.64
CA GLY A 286 -45.90 46.36 -24.80
C GLY A 286 -45.06 47.64 -24.71
N LYS A 287 -44.38 47.94 -23.59
CA LYS A 287 -43.51 49.12 -23.47
C LYS A 287 -42.29 49.09 -24.39
N TYR A 288 -41.75 47.90 -24.66
CA TYR A 288 -40.59 47.70 -25.53
C TYR A 288 -40.87 46.61 -26.55
N SER A 289 -40.49 46.83 -27.80
CA SER A 289 -40.61 45.86 -28.89
C SER A 289 -39.54 44.75 -28.85
N GLY A 290 -38.46 44.95 -28.08
CA GLY A 290 -37.41 43.96 -27.86
C GLY A 290 -36.20 44.51 -27.08
N ILE A 291 -35.18 43.67 -26.88
CA ILE A 291 -33.95 44.01 -26.14
C ILE A 291 -33.20 45.20 -26.77
N TYR A 292 -33.17 45.28 -28.10
CA TYR A 292 -32.54 46.39 -28.82
C TYR A 292 -33.28 47.73 -28.64
N ASP A 293 -34.61 47.67 -28.53
CA ASP A 293 -35.46 48.85 -28.28
C ASP A 293 -35.24 49.40 -26.87
N VAL A 294 -35.07 48.50 -25.88
CA VAL A 294 -34.63 48.87 -24.52
C VAL A 294 -33.28 49.56 -24.55
N TYR A 295 -32.30 49.00 -25.28
CA TYR A 295 -30.97 49.60 -25.41
C TYR A 295 -31.05 51.02 -26.01
N LYS A 296 -31.77 51.17 -27.13
CA LYS A 296 -31.91 52.46 -27.82
C LYS A 296 -32.60 53.50 -26.93
N THR A 297 -33.69 53.12 -26.26
CA THR A 297 -34.43 53.99 -25.34
C THR A 297 -33.58 54.37 -24.13
N LEU A 298 -32.84 53.42 -23.56
CA LEU A 298 -31.94 53.65 -22.42
C LEU A 298 -30.83 54.66 -22.76
N ILE A 299 -30.19 54.52 -23.93
CA ILE A 299 -29.15 55.46 -24.37
C ILE A 299 -29.76 56.84 -24.64
N LYS A 300 -30.97 56.91 -25.19
CA LYS A 300 -31.65 58.18 -25.46
C LYS A 300 -32.06 58.92 -24.16
N GLU A 301 -32.51 58.19 -23.14
CA GLU A 301 -33.04 58.78 -21.90
C GLU A 301 -31.98 59.00 -20.81
N GLU A 302 -31.04 58.05 -20.63
CA GLU A 302 -30.06 58.07 -19.53
C GLU A 302 -28.59 58.11 -20.02
N GLY A 303 -28.37 58.14 -21.33
CA GLY A 303 -27.04 58.08 -21.93
C GLY A 303 -26.31 56.75 -21.64
N TYR A 304 -25.02 56.70 -21.99
CA TYR A 304 -24.18 55.52 -21.73
C TYR A 304 -23.98 55.24 -20.23
N GLY A 305 -24.14 56.24 -19.37
CA GLY A 305 -24.09 56.07 -17.91
C GLY A 305 -25.22 55.18 -17.37
N GLY A 306 -26.35 55.10 -18.08
CA GLY A 306 -27.47 54.21 -17.75
C GLY A 306 -27.08 52.72 -17.79
N LEU A 307 -26.16 52.31 -18.68
CA LEU A 307 -25.73 50.92 -18.84
C LEU A 307 -24.88 50.40 -17.68
N VAL A 308 -24.22 51.29 -16.93
CA VAL A 308 -23.32 50.93 -15.82
C VAL A 308 -23.94 51.22 -14.45
N LYS A 309 -25.23 51.52 -14.42
CA LYS A 309 -25.98 51.83 -13.20
C LYS A 309 -26.03 50.58 -12.31
N GLY A 310 -25.42 50.68 -11.12
CA GLY A 310 -25.28 49.56 -10.18
C GLY A 310 -23.90 48.89 -10.16
N MET A 311 -22.94 49.38 -10.97
CA MET A 311 -21.61 48.78 -11.05
C MET A 311 -20.78 48.89 -9.77
N ARG A 312 -20.80 50.04 -9.09
CA ARG A 312 -20.04 50.25 -7.84
C ARG A 312 -20.36 49.22 -6.75
N PRO A 313 -21.64 49.01 -6.34
CA PRO A 313 -21.95 47.99 -5.33
C PRO A 313 -21.70 46.56 -5.82
N ALA A 314 -21.81 46.30 -7.13
CA ALA A 314 -21.49 44.98 -7.69
C ALA A 314 -20.00 44.64 -7.58
N LEU A 315 -19.11 45.59 -7.90
CA LEU A 315 -17.66 45.39 -7.85
C LEU A 315 -17.12 45.26 -6.42
N ILE A 316 -17.62 46.08 -5.48
CA ILE A 316 -17.23 46.02 -4.06
C ILE A 316 -17.52 44.64 -3.47
N ARG A 317 -18.64 44.01 -3.86
CA ARG A 317 -18.98 42.64 -3.46
C ARG A 317 -18.19 41.58 -4.22
N ALA A 318 -17.99 41.80 -5.52
CA ALA A 318 -17.39 40.82 -6.40
C ALA A 318 -15.98 40.41 -5.97
N PHE A 319 -15.17 41.35 -5.49
CA PHE A 319 -13.79 41.04 -5.09
C PHE A 319 -13.72 40.05 -3.90
N PRO A 320 -14.24 40.38 -2.69
CA PRO A 320 -14.10 39.49 -1.53
C PRO A 320 -14.83 38.15 -1.72
N ALA A 321 -16.00 38.14 -2.35
CA ALA A 321 -16.77 36.91 -2.57
C ALA A 321 -16.05 35.92 -3.50
N ASN A 322 -15.53 36.39 -4.64
CA ASN A 322 -14.85 35.51 -5.59
C ASN A 322 -13.42 35.16 -5.16
N ALA A 323 -12.74 36.02 -4.39
CA ALA A 323 -11.49 35.66 -3.73
C ALA A 323 -11.67 34.43 -2.81
N ALA A 324 -12.70 34.46 -1.95
CA ALA A 324 -13.04 33.34 -1.08
C ALA A 324 -13.48 32.09 -1.87
N CYS A 325 -14.17 32.28 -3.00
CA CYS A 325 -14.60 31.20 -3.88
C CYS A 325 -13.42 30.37 -4.40
N PHE A 326 -12.46 31.03 -5.03
CA PHE A 326 -11.30 30.34 -5.61
C PHE A 326 -10.39 29.75 -4.53
N LEU A 327 -10.19 30.44 -3.40
CA LEU A 327 -9.43 29.88 -2.28
C LEU A 327 -10.09 28.59 -1.74
N GLY A 328 -11.40 28.63 -1.47
CA GLY A 328 -12.13 27.46 -0.99
C GLY A 328 -12.09 26.29 -1.97
N MET A 329 -12.20 26.57 -3.27
CA MET A 329 -12.08 25.58 -4.33
C MET A 329 -10.69 24.94 -4.36
N GLU A 330 -9.61 25.72 -4.35
CA GLU A 330 -8.25 25.19 -4.46
C GLU A 330 -7.78 24.43 -3.22
N VAL A 331 -8.14 24.92 -2.02
CA VAL A 331 -7.88 24.20 -0.76
C VAL A 331 -8.62 22.87 -0.77
N SER A 332 -9.90 22.86 -1.13
CA SER A 332 -10.70 21.64 -1.22
C SER A 332 -10.12 20.64 -2.22
N LYS A 333 -9.73 21.10 -3.41
CA LYS A 333 -9.11 20.26 -4.46
C LYS A 333 -7.79 19.65 -3.99
N SER A 334 -6.99 20.40 -3.23
CA SER A 334 -5.71 19.94 -2.67
C SER A 334 -5.94 18.88 -1.59
N MET A 335 -6.88 19.12 -0.66
CA MET A 335 -7.23 18.16 0.39
C MET A 335 -7.81 16.86 -0.17
N LEU A 336 -8.72 16.93 -1.14
CA LEU A 336 -9.27 15.74 -1.82
C LEU A 336 -8.17 14.95 -2.52
N THR A 337 -7.19 15.63 -3.12
CA THR A 337 -6.08 14.96 -3.81
C THR A 337 -5.18 14.24 -2.82
N ALA A 338 -4.81 14.88 -1.71
CA ALA A 338 -4.04 14.26 -0.64
C ALA A 338 -4.76 13.05 -0.01
N ALA A 339 -6.05 13.19 0.28
CA ALA A 339 -6.84 12.10 0.87
C ALA A 339 -6.95 10.89 -0.06
N LEU A 340 -7.18 11.12 -1.36
CA LEU A 340 -7.30 10.05 -2.34
C LEU A 340 -5.95 9.35 -2.58
N SER A 341 -4.83 10.09 -2.62
CA SER A 341 -3.50 9.50 -2.76
C SER A 341 -3.11 8.63 -1.57
N SER A 342 -3.50 9.02 -0.35
CA SER A 342 -3.19 8.26 0.87
C SER A 342 -3.92 6.92 0.95
N ILE A 343 -5.05 6.77 0.25
CA ILE A 343 -5.85 5.54 0.24
C ILE A 343 -5.47 4.67 -0.96
N SER A 344 -5.28 5.25 -2.15
CA SER A 344 -5.05 4.48 -3.36
C SER A 344 -3.71 3.73 -3.38
N SER A 345 -2.65 4.29 -2.79
CA SER A 345 -1.32 3.69 -2.89
C SER A 345 -1.12 2.44 -2.01
N PRO A 346 -1.55 2.38 -0.74
CA PRO A 346 -1.42 1.16 0.05
C PRO A 346 -2.36 0.06 -0.44
N LEU A 347 -3.58 0.42 -0.88
CA LEU A 347 -4.51 -0.53 -1.50
C LEU A 347 -3.95 -1.13 -2.80
N GLY A 348 -3.31 -0.31 -3.64
CA GLY A 348 -2.63 -0.81 -4.83
C GLY A 348 -1.45 -1.73 -4.49
N SER A 349 -0.65 -1.38 -3.48
CA SER A 349 0.43 -2.26 -2.99
C SER A 349 -0.10 -3.61 -2.47
N LEU A 350 -1.18 -3.58 -1.68
CA LEU A 350 -1.82 -4.78 -1.16
C LEU A 350 -2.40 -5.64 -2.28
N SER A 351 -2.91 -5.01 -3.35
CA SER A 351 -3.41 -5.73 -4.53
C SER A 351 -2.29 -6.48 -5.27
N VAL A 352 -1.11 -5.86 -5.41
CA VAL A 352 0.07 -6.52 -5.99
C VAL A 352 0.52 -7.70 -5.13
N LEU A 353 0.58 -7.51 -3.80
CA LEU A 353 0.93 -8.57 -2.87
C LEU A 353 -0.07 -9.74 -2.92
N ALA A 354 -1.36 -9.44 -2.89
CA ALA A 354 -2.44 -10.42 -3.00
C ALA A 354 -2.36 -11.20 -4.32
N PHE A 355 -2.03 -10.54 -5.43
CA PHE A 355 -1.86 -11.20 -6.72
C PHE A 355 -0.66 -12.16 -6.73
N VAL A 356 0.49 -11.77 -6.18
CA VAL A 356 1.66 -12.65 -6.10
C VAL A 356 1.36 -13.88 -5.24
N ILE A 357 0.69 -13.68 -4.10
CA ILE A 357 0.29 -14.78 -3.22
C ILE A 357 -0.73 -15.70 -3.90
N LEU A 358 -1.72 -15.15 -4.62
CA LEU A 358 -2.67 -15.93 -5.38
C LEU A 358 -1.98 -16.88 -6.37
N VAL A 359 -0.95 -16.40 -7.06
CA VAL A 359 -0.16 -17.22 -8.01
C VAL A 359 0.63 -18.31 -7.27
N HIS A 360 1.16 -18.01 -6.09
CA HIS A 360 1.79 -19.00 -5.23
C HIS A 360 0.83 -20.12 -4.82
N GLU A 361 -0.34 -19.78 -4.27
CA GLU A 361 -1.36 -20.76 -3.87
C GLU A 361 -1.89 -21.56 -5.07
N ALA A 362 -2.07 -20.90 -6.22
CA ALA A 362 -2.46 -21.55 -7.46
C ALA A 362 -1.45 -22.63 -7.88
N GLY A 363 -0.16 -22.45 -7.56
CA GLY A 363 0.87 -23.46 -7.82
C GLY A 363 0.64 -24.75 -7.05
N HIS A 364 0.33 -24.68 -5.76
CA HIS A 364 -0.02 -25.86 -4.95
C HIS A 364 -1.30 -26.52 -5.46
N PHE A 365 -2.33 -25.72 -5.76
CA PHE A 365 -3.60 -26.20 -6.27
C PHE A 365 -3.47 -26.92 -7.61
N ILE A 366 -2.80 -26.32 -8.58
CA ILE A 366 -2.62 -26.88 -9.93
C ILE A 366 -1.78 -28.16 -9.84
N ALA A 367 -0.71 -28.16 -9.04
CA ALA A 367 0.11 -29.35 -8.82
C ALA A 367 -0.73 -30.49 -8.22
N ALA A 368 -1.52 -30.23 -7.18
CA ALA A 368 -2.40 -31.23 -6.56
C ALA A 368 -3.41 -31.81 -7.56
N ARG A 369 -4.10 -30.94 -8.31
CA ARG A 369 -5.11 -31.37 -9.29
C ARG A 369 -4.50 -32.15 -10.47
N SER A 370 -3.27 -31.86 -10.86
CA SER A 370 -2.58 -32.61 -11.92
C SER A 370 -2.33 -34.08 -11.56
N PHE A 371 -2.28 -34.42 -10.27
CA PHE A 371 -2.14 -35.79 -9.75
C PHE A 371 -3.46 -36.38 -9.23
N GLY A 372 -4.59 -35.70 -9.42
CA GLY A 372 -5.89 -36.15 -8.89
C GLY A 372 -5.90 -36.21 -7.35
N ILE A 373 -5.27 -35.24 -6.70
CA ILE A 373 -5.31 -35.08 -5.24
C ILE A 373 -6.49 -34.18 -4.87
N ASP A 374 -7.21 -34.56 -3.81
CA ASP A 374 -8.38 -33.83 -3.33
C ASP A 374 -7.97 -32.54 -2.60
N VAL A 375 -8.77 -31.49 -2.79
CA VAL A 375 -8.57 -30.16 -2.20
C VAL A 375 -9.91 -29.66 -1.69
N ASP A 376 -9.97 -29.27 -0.42
CA ASP A 376 -11.21 -28.85 0.23
C ASP A 376 -11.49 -27.37 -0.03
N GLU A 377 -10.48 -26.51 0.11
CA GLU A 377 -10.63 -25.06 0.00
C GLU A 377 -9.43 -24.44 -0.72
N PHE A 378 -9.72 -23.55 -1.67
CA PHE A 378 -8.79 -22.60 -2.24
C PHE A 378 -9.19 -21.20 -1.76
N SER A 379 -8.41 -20.63 -0.84
CA SER A 379 -8.71 -19.35 -0.21
C SER A 379 -7.79 -18.24 -0.70
N VAL A 380 -8.38 -17.09 -1.04
CA VAL A 380 -7.68 -15.83 -1.29
C VAL A 380 -7.88 -14.91 -0.09
N GLY A 381 -6.79 -14.65 0.64
CA GLY A 381 -6.81 -13.92 1.90
C GLY A 381 -6.91 -14.81 3.13
N VAL A 382 -6.93 -14.17 4.30
CA VAL A 382 -7.02 -14.80 5.64
C VAL A 382 -8.12 -14.12 6.47
N GLY A 383 -8.66 -14.81 7.47
CA GLY A 383 -9.70 -14.30 8.37
C GLY A 383 -11.12 -14.67 7.92
N PRO A 384 -12.16 -13.95 8.38
CA PRO A 384 -13.55 -14.31 8.10
C PRO A 384 -13.85 -14.22 6.60
N ARG A 385 -14.76 -15.10 6.15
CA ARG A 385 -15.18 -15.19 4.74
C ARG A 385 -16.04 -13.98 4.37
N ILE A 386 -15.74 -13.35 3.23
CA ILE A 386 -16.59 -12.31 2.64
C ILE A 386 -17.44 -12.91 1.51
N LEU A 387 -16.84 -13.75 0.67
CA LEU A 387 -17.51 -14.41 -0.45
C LEU A 387 -17.00 -15.84 -0.57
N GLY A 388 -17.86 -16.76 -1.02
CA GLY A 388 -17.46 -18.14 -1.29
C GLY A 388 -18.34 -18.77 -2.35
N ILE A 389 -17.74 -19.60 -3.19
CA ILE A 389 -18.42 -20.41 -4.21
C ILE A 389 -17.98 -21.85 -4.04
N LYS A 390 -18.95 -22.75 -3.94
CA LYS A 390 -18.73 -24.19 -3.82
C LYS A 390 -18.94 -24.85 -5.18
N LYS A 391 -17.95 -25.62 -5.63
CA LYS A 391 -18.03 -26.45 -6.84
C LYS A 391 -18.34 -27.88 -6.41
N LYS A 392 -19.53 -28.37 -6.75
CA LYS A 392 -19.93 -29.76 -6.49
C LYS A 392 -19.78 -30.60 -7.75
N VAL A 393 -19.14 -31.76 -7.61
CA VAL A 393 -18.88 -32.70 -8.71
C VAL A 393 -19.60 -34.01 -8.36
N ASP A 394 -20.75 -34.24 -8.98
CA ASP A 394 -21.58 -35.42 -8.76
C ASP A 394 -21.56 -36.28 -10.05
N GLY A 395 -20.65 -37.25 -10.10
CA GLY A 395 -20.32 -37.98 -11.33
C GLY A 395 -19.79 -37.06 -12.43
N ASP A 396 -20.47 -37.03 -13.58
CA ASP A 396 -20.12 -36.17 -14.73
C ASP A 396 -20.73 -34.75 -14.63
N LYS A 397 -21.56 -34.45 -13.62
CA LYS A 397 -22.22 -33.15 -13.48
C LYS A 397 -21.46 -32.24 -12.53
N VAL A 398 -21.15 -31.04 -13.02
CA VAL A 398 -20.53 -29.96 -12.24
C VAL A 398 -21.57 -28.88 -11.97
N SER A 399 -21.86 -28.61 -10.69
CA SER A 399 -22.68 -27.47 -10.25
C SER A 399 -21.86 -26.47 -9.45
N TRP A 400 -22.29 -25.21 -9.48
CA TRP A 400 -21.70 -24.10 -8.74
C TRP A 400 -22.77 -23.48 -7.83
N GLU A 401 -22.46 -23.38 -6.55
CA GLU A 401 -23.38 -22.87 -5.54
C GLU A 401 -22.72 -21.72 -4.77
N TRP A 402 -23.45 -20.61 -4.59
CA TRP A 402 -23.01 -19.50 -3.75
C TRP A 402 -23.21 -19.86 -2.29
N ILE A 403 -22.23 -19.52 -1.45
CA ILE A 403 -22.33 -19.75 0.00
C ILE A 403 -23.07 -18.56 0.61
N GLU A 404 -24.35 -18.75 0.94
CA GLU A 404 -25.22 -17.69 1.48
C GLU A 404 -24.97 -17.40 2.96
N ASP A 405 -24.65 -18.42 3.76
CA ASP A 405 -24.49 -18.30 5.22
C ASP A 405 -23.00 -18.27 5.60
N LEU A 406 -22.39 -17.08 5.51
CA LEU A 406 -20.95 -16.84 5.74
C LEU A 406 -20.49 -17.13 7.19
N ASN A 407 -21.42 -17.21 8.15
CA ASN A 407 -21.13 -17.45 9.57
C ASN A 407 -21.35 -18.91 10.02
N LYS A 408 -22.12 -19.72 9.28
CA LYS A 408 -22.41 -21.12 9.63
C LYS A 408 -21.48 -22.14 8.98
N ALA A 409 -20.75 -21.74 7.93
CA ALA A 409 -19.83 -22.64 7.24
C ALA A 409 -18.64 -23.09 8.11
N GLU A 410 -18.29 -22.36 9.19
CA GLU A 410 -17.24 -22.78 10.12
C GLU A 410 -17.68 -23.88 11.11
N GLU A 411 -19.00 -24.11 11.30
CA GLU A 411 -19.53 -25.13 12.22
C GLU A 411 -19.95 -26.45 11.52
N GLU A 412 -20.11 -26.48 10.19
CA GLU A 412 -20.53 -27.67 9.41
C GLU A 412 -19.40 -28.34 8.59
N GLU A 413 -18.13 -28.14 8.92
CA GLU A 413 -17.02 -28.84 8.26
C GLU A 413 -16.79 -30.25 8.82
N LEU A 414 -17.63 -31.24 8.49
CA LEU A 414 -17.27 -32.66 8.78
C LEU A 414 -17.82 -33.75 7.86
N GLN A 415 -18.38 -33.43 6.70
CA GLN A 415 -18.66 -34.47 5.70
C GLN A 415 -18.17 -34.05 4.32
N ASN A 416 -17.11 -34.72 3.86
CA ASN A 416 -16.52 -34.55 2.55
C ASN A 416 -17.50 -35.06 1.47
N ASP A 417 -18.18 -34.12 0.82
CA ASP A 417 -19.05 -34.35 -0.35
C ASP A 417 -18.23 -34.46 -1.67
N GLY A 418 -16.92 -34.20 -1.63
CA GLY A 418 -16.07 -34.11 -2.82
C GLY A 418 -16.12 -32.75 -3.52
N SER A 419 -16.70 -31.74 -2.87
CA SER A 419 -16.85 -30.39 -3.38
C SER A 419 -15.66 -29.49 -3.03
N ILE A 420 -15.21 -28.70 -4.00
CA ILE A 420 -14.09 -27.74 -3.84
C ILE A 420 -14.68 -26.38 -3.52
N GLU A 421 -14.21 -25.76 -2.45
CA GLU A 421 -14.59 -24.41 -2.08
C GLU A 421 -13.60 -23.36 -2.59
N PHE A 422 -14.10 -22.29 -3.21
CA PHE A 422 -13.31 -21.11 -3.56
C PHE A 422 -13.78 -19.94 -2.70
N SER A 423 -12.92 -19.44 -1.81
CA SER A 423 -13.28 -18.41 -0.83
C SER A 423 -12.43 -17.14 -0.96
N LEU A 424 -13.07 -16.00 -0.72
CA LEU A 424 -12.43 -14.69 -0.58
C LEU A 424 -12.61 -14.22 0.86
N ARG A 425 -11.49 -13.92 1.53
CA ARG A 425 -11.46 -13.58 2.96
C ARG A 425 -11.14 -12.11 3.21
N ALA A 426 -11.45 -11.64 4.42
CA ALA A 426 -11.41 -10.23 4.79
C ALA A 426 -10.05 -9.55 4.71
N LEU A 427 -8.98 -10.26 5.04
CA LEU A 427 -7.63 -9.72 4.97
C LEU A 427 -6.96 -10.22 3.69
N PRO A 428 -6.58 -9.33 2.75
CA PRO A 428 -5.87 -9.71 1.52
C PRO A 428 -4.38 -10.04 1.79
N LEU A 429 -4.06 -10.41 3.03
CA LEU A 429 -2.72 -10.76 3.50
C LEU A 429 -2.62 -12.28 3.55
N GLY A 430 -2.35 -12.90 2.41
CA GLY A 430 -2.19 -14.36 2.34
C GLY A 430 -3.20 -15.05 1.45
N GLY A 431 -3.19 -16.37 1.56
CA GLY A 431 -4.08 -17.34 0.94
C GLY A 431 -3.67 -18.70 1.48
N TYR A 432 -4.46 -19.72 1.21
CA TYR A 432 -4.03 -21.09 1.50
C TYR A 432 -4.81 -22.09 0.64
N VAL A 433 -4.18 -23.23 0.41
CA VAL A 433 -4.82 -24.44 -0.11
C VAL A 433 -5.01 -25.44 1.02
N ARG A 434 -6.27 -25.74 1.36
CA ARG A 434 -6.60 -26.71 2.40
C ARG A 434 -6.73 -28.10 1.81
N PHE A 435 -5.95 -29.03 2.34
CA PHE A 435 -6.03 -30.45 2.00
C PHE A 435 -6.86 -31.19 3.06
N PRO A 436 -7.70 -32.16 2.64
CA PRO A 436 -8.46 -32.97 3.56
C PRO A 436 -7.56 -33.73 4.54
N PRO A 437 -7.95 -33.83 5.83
CA PRO A 437 -7.21 -34.61 6.80
C PRO A 437 -7.38 -36.11 6.52
N SER A 438 -6.35 -36.89 6.85
CA SER A 438 -6.39 -38.35 6.75
C SER A 438 -7.07 -39.03 7.94
N TYR A 439 -7.71 -38.30 8.84
CA TYR A 439 -8.44 -38.83 9.99
C TYR A 439 -9.54 -37.87 10.43
N ASN A 440 -10.52 -38.36 11.20
CA ASN A 440 -11.57 -37.52 11.76
C ASN A 440 -11.02 -36.63 12.88
N GLN A 441 -10.85 -35.33 12.61
CA GLN A 441 -10.29 -34.36 13.55
C GLN A 441 -11.15 -34.21 14.81
N THR A 442 -12.47 -34.27 14.70
CA THR A 442 -13.39 -34.16 15.86
C THR A 442 -13.26 -35.35 16.78
N LEU A 443 -13.21 -36.55 16.23
CA LEU A 443 -12.97 -37.76 17.01
C LEU A 443 -11.59 -37.71 17.68
N ALA A 444 -10.55 -37.27 16.96
CA ALA A 444 -9.21 -37.12 17.52
C ALA A 444 -9.16 -36.10 18.67
N PHE A 445 -9.86 -34.97 18.55
CA PHE A 445 -10.00 -33.98 19.60
C PHE A 445 -10.73 -34.55 20.82
N GLU A 446 -11.84 -35.27 20.63
CA GLU A 446 -12.57 -35.95 21.71
C GLU A 446 -11.70 -36.97 22.44
N VAL A 447 -10.94 -37.78 21.70
CA VAL A 447 -9.99 -38.75 22.27
C VAL A 447 -8.93 -38.05 23.10
N GLU A 448 -8.39 -36.93 22.61
CA GLU A 448 -7.36 -36.17 23.31
C GLU A 448 -7.90 -35.43 24.55
N ASP A 449 -9.13 -34.90 24.49
CA ASP A 449 -9.82 -34.30 25.63
C ASP A 449 -10.11 -35.33 26.73
N ARG A 450 -10.58 -36.53 26.35
CA ARG A 450 -10.73 -37.66 27.29
C ARG A 450 -9.39 -38.05 27.91
N ALA A 451 -8.33 -38.13 27.11
CA ALA A 451 -6.99 -38.43 27.59
C ALA A 451 -6.40 -37.31 28.48
N ARG A 452 -6.76 -36.05 28.25
CA ARG A 452 -6.42 -34.93 29.15
C ARG A 452 -7.14 -35.07 30.49
N LYS A 453 -8.47 -35.25 30.48
CA LYS A 453 -9.29 -35.44 31.68
C LYS A 453 -8.81 -36.62 32.53
N ALA A 454 -8.55 -37.77 31.90
CA ALA A 454 -8.02 -38.95 32.59
C ALA A 454 -6.63 -38.70 33.21
N ARG A 455 -5.75 -37.94 32.53
CA ARG A 455 -4.45 -37.54 33.08
C ARG A 455 -4.58 -36.60 34.27
N ASP A 456 -5.51 -35.66 34.22
CA ASP A 456 -5.77 -34.72 35.31
C ASP A 456 -6.39 -35.42 36.53
N GLU A 457 -7.33 -36.35 36.32
CA GLU A 457 -7.88 -37.20 37.37
C GLU A 457 -6.82 -38.10 38.02
N ALA A 458 -5.97 -38.75 37.21
CA ALA A 458 -4.85 -39.54 37.71
C ALA A 458 -3.78 -38.68 38.44
N ARG A 459 -3.70 -37.39 38.13
CA ARG A 459 -2.85 -36.43 38.84
C ARG A 459 -3.46 -36.03 40.18
N LEU A 460 -4.77 -35.79 40.23
CA LEU A 460 -5.50 -35.47 41.46
C LEU A 460 -5.46 -36.64 42.46
N LEU A 461 -5.68 -37.87 41.98
CA LEU A 461 -5.56 -39.08 42.80
C LEU A 461 -4.13 -39.27 43.35
N ARG A 462 -3.10 -38.94 42.55
CA ARG A 462 -1.70 -38.95 43.00
C ARG A 462 -1.41 -37.90 44.08
N VAL A 463 -1.97 -36.70 43.96
CA VAL A 463 -1.84 -35.62 44.96
C VAL A 463 -2.59 -35.98 46.25
N GLU A 464 -3.74 -36.63 46.15
CA GLU A 464 -4.50 -37.09 47.32
C GLU A 464 -3.76 -38.22 48.06
N GLN A 465 -3.19 -39.19 47.32
CA GLN A 465 -2.33 -40.22 47.92
C GLN A 465 -1.05 -39.64 48.53
N SER A 466 -0.40 -38.65 47.89
CA SER A 466 0.78 -38.02 48.46
C SER A 466 0.47 -37.24 49.74
N ASN A 467 -0.69 -36.59 49.84
CA ASN A 467 -1.13 -35.90 51.06
C ASN A 467 -1.43 -36.87 52.22
N ILE A 468 -1.92 -38.09 51.92
CA ILE A 468 -2.12 -39.15 52.92
C ILE A 468 -0.77 -39.72 53.37
N LEU A 469 0.18 -39.90 52.44
CA LEU A 469 1.53 -40.37 52.74
C LEU A 469 2.35 -39.34 53.49
N GLU A 470 2.26 -38.05 53.16
CA GLU A 470 2.90 -36.95 53.90
C GLU A 470 2.37 -36.86 55.33
N LYS A 471 1.05 -36.98 55.56
CA LYS A 471 0.48 -37.05 56.92
C LYS A 471 0.96 -38.28 57.70
N GLY A 472 1.16 -39.42 57.04
CA GLY A 472 1.74 -40.62 57.65
C GLY A 472 3.25 -40.50 57.92
N LEU A 473 3.97 -39.79 57.06
CA LEU A 473 5.42 -39.58 57.16
C LEU A 473 5.77 -38.49 58.19
N GLU A 474 4.94 -37.45 58.35
CA GLU A 474 5.06 -36.46 59.43
C GLU A 474 4.89 -37.09 60.82
N LEU A 475 4.03 -38.10 60.94
CA LEU A 475 3.85 -38.91 62.16
C LEU A 475 5.06 -39.84 62.45
N MET A 476 5.81 -40.25 61.42
CA MET A 476 7.01 -41.10 61.56
C MET A 476 8.33 -40.30 61.64
N ALA A 477 8.37 -39.07 61.11
CA ALA A 477 9.55 -38.21 61.04
C ALA A 477 9.87 -37.45 62.34
N ALA A 478 9.08 -37.65 63.41
CA ALA A 478 9.36 -37.12 64.74
C ALA A 478 10.62 -37.72 65.44
N ARG A 479 11.37 -38.60 64.76
CA ARG A 479 12.64 -39.16 65.27
C ARG A 479 13.75 -39.11 64.21
N SER A 480 14.65 -38.15 64.38
CA SER A 480 15.96 -37.95 63.71
C SER A 480 15.94 -37.28 62.32
N VAL A 481 16.29 -35.99 62.32
CA VAL A 481 16.31 -35.07 61.17
C VAL A 481 17.51 -35.31 60.21
N LEU A 482 18.51 -36.10 60.60
CA LEU A 482 19.79 -36.15 59.87
C LEU A 482 19.87 -37.20 58.75
N PHE A 483 18.88 -38.08 58.58
CA PHE A 483 18.91 -39.16 57.55
C PHE A 483 18.03 -38.87 56.31
N ASN A 484 17.24 -37.79 56.31
CA ASN A 484 16.16 -37.59 55.34
C ASN A 484 16.58 -37.01 53.97
N VAL A 485 17.71 -36.31 53.84
CA VAL A 485 18.03 -35.65 52.56
C VAL A 485 18.72 -36.59 51.56
N LEU A 486 19.46 -37.60 52.03
CA LEU A 486 20.20 -38.53 51.17
C LEU A 486 19.44 -39.84 50.89
N SER A 487 18.50 -40.23 51.75
CA SER A 487 17.70 -41.45 51.57
C SER A 487 16.50 -41.26 50.63
N LEU A 488 15.91 -40.06 50.55
CA LEU A 488 14.71 -39.79 49.73
C LEU A 488 14.92 -39.94 48.21
N GLY A 489 16.10 -39.59 47.69
CA GLY A 489 16.40 -39.72 46.25
C GLY A 489 16.59 -41.18 45.81
N LEU A 490 17.25 -41.98 46.66
CA LEU A 490 17.49 -43.41 46.41
C LEU A 490 16.24 -44.24 46.71
N LEU A 491 15.46 -43.91 47.75
CA LEU A 491 14.17 -44.54 47.99
C LEU A 491 13.17 -44.24 46.88
N LYS A 492 13.11 -43.00 46.35
CA LYS A 492 12.22 -42.69 45.22
C LYS A 492 12.61 -43.45 43.95
N LYS A 493 13.91 -43.62 43.68
CA LYS A 493 14.38 -44.44 42.55
C LYS A 493 14.10 -45.93 42.78
N TRP A 494 14.28 -46.42 44.00
CA TRP A 494 14.05 -47.82 44.35
C TRP A 494 12.55 -48.16 44.40
N GLN A 495 11.69 -47.26 44.90
CA GLN A 495 10.23 -47.38 44.83
C GLN A 495 9.74 -47.37 43.39
N LYS A 496 10.23 -46.44 42.56
CA LYS A 496 9.87 -46.41 41.14
C LYS A 496 10.27 -47.69 40.40
N ALA A 497 11.48 -48.21 40.66
CA ALA A 497 11.95 -49.46 40.08
C ALA A 497 11.16 -50.68 40.59
N ARG A 498 10.72 -50.68 41.86
CA ARG A 498 9.91 -51.75 42.43
C ARG A 498 8.46 -51.71 41.95
N GLU A 499 7.89 -50.53 41.71
CA GLU A 499 6.57 -50.33 41.12
C GLU A 499 6.54 -50.71 39.64
N GLU A 500 7.59 -50.39 38.87
CA GLU A 500 7.76 -50.84 37.48
C GLU A 500 7.91 -52.36 37.38
N MET A 501 8.58 -53.00 38.37
CA MET A 501 8.70 -54.45 38.47
C MET A 501 7.37 -55.12 38.81
N GLN A 502 6.60 -54.57 39.75
CA GLN A 502 5.26 -55.07 40.09
C GLN A 502 4.25 -54.91 38.95
N LEU A 503 4.39 -53.86 38.12
CA LEU A 503 3.57 -53.69 36.91
C LEU A 503 3.91 -54.76 35.86
N ARG A 504 5.20 -55.08 35.68
CA ARG A 504 5.63 -56.16 34.77
C ARG A 504 5.18 -57.54 35.26
N ASP A 505 5.32 -57.81 36.56
CA ASP A 505 4.85 -59.08 37.16
C ASP A 505 3.32 -59.22 37.05
N ALA A 506 2.56 -58.12 37.18
CA ALA A 506 1.11 -58.10 36.99
C ALA A 506 0.69 -58.24 35.51
N GLU A 507 1.45 -57.66 34.58
CA GLU A 507 1.27 -57.87 33.14
C GLU A 507 1.58 -59.33 32.74
N ASP A 508 2.62 -59.92 33.34
CA ASP A 508 3.00 -61.32 33.13
C ASP A 508 1.98 -62.29 33.76
N GLU A 509 1.44 -62.00 34.96
CA GLU A 509 0.33 -62.77 35.55
C GLU A 509 -0.95 -62.68 34.70
N ALA A 510 -1.29 -61.49 34.18
CA ALA A 510 -2.43 -61.32 33.28
C ALA A 510 -2.23 -62.00 31.91
N MET A 511 -0.99 -62.14 31.46
CA MET A 511 -0.63 -62.93 30.26
C MET A 511 -0.68 -64.44 30.52
N LEU A 512 -0.33 -64.88 31.73
CA LEU A 512 -0.40 -66.30 32.14
C LEU A 512 -1.85 -66.75 32.35
N GLU A 513 -2.72 -65.89 32.90
CA GLU A 513 -4.15 -66.18 33.10
C GLU A 513 -4.89 -66.36 31.76
N LYS A 514 -4.40 -65.73 30.67
CA LYS A 514 -4.88 -65.94 29.29
C LYS A 514 -4.45 -67.27 28.65
N ARG A 515 -3.51 -68.04 29.22
CA ARG A 515 -2.90 -69.21 28.54
C ARG A 515 -3.14 -70.60 29.15
N GLY A 516 -3.88 -70.75 30.25
CA GLY A 516 -4.33 -72.10 30.63
C GLY A 516 -4.91 -72.22 32.03
N GLY A 517 -6.10 -72.80 32.12
CA GLY A 517 -6.62 -73.36 33.36
C GLY A 517 -6.00 -74.73 33.64
N SER A 518 -5.37 -74.90 34.80
CA SER A 518 -5.33 -76.12 35.62
C SER A 518 -4.36 -75.89 36.79
N GLY A 519 -4.82 -76.19 38.00
CA GLY A 519 -4.23 -75.67 39.24
C GLY A 519 -2.90 -76.27 39.68
N SER A 520 -2.32 -75.63 40.70
CA SER A 520 -1.60 -76.31 41.77
C SER A 520 -1.57 -75.42 43.02
N LYS A 521 -1.86 -76.04 44.17
CA LYS A 521 -1.83 -75.44 45.50
C LYS A 521 -0.37 -75.20 45.93
N SER A 522 -0.12 -74.07 46.58
CA SER A 522 1.00 -73.91 47.51
C SER A 522 0.67 -72.90 48.60
N ASN A 523 0.11 -73.40 49.70
CA ASN A 523 0.26 -72.86 51.07
C ASN A 523 1.77 -72.70 51.37
N ASN A 524 2.30 -71.83 52.23
CA ASN A 524 1.88 -70.89 53.27
C ASN A 524 3.18 -70.14 53.67
N TRP A 525 3.11 -69.09 54.51
CA TRP A 525 3.86 -68.98 55.80
C TRP A 525 3.92 -67.58 56.46
N TRP A 526 2.97 -66.66 56.20
CA TRP A 526 2.93 -65.38 56.96
C TRP A 526 1.64 -65.13 57.75
N GLY A 527 0.72 -66.10 57.80
CA GLY A 527 -0.47 -66.07 58.65
C GLY A 527 -0.22 -66.44 60.12
N ALA A 528 0.98 -66.24 60.66
CA ALA A 528 1.35 -66.67 62.01
C ALA A 528 2.00 -65.54 62.84
N LEU A 529 1.29 -64.44 63.06
CA LEU A 529 1.63 -63.48 64.12
C LEU A 529 0.36 -62.96 64.84
N PRO A 530 0.39 -62.76 66.18
CA PRO A 530 -0.78 -62.91 67.05
C PRO A 530 -1.39 -61.59 67.57
N TRP A 531 -1.33 -60.49 66.82
CA TRP A 531 -1.83 -59.19 67.31
C TRP A 531 -3.16 -58.71 66.72
N ASN A 532 -3.95 -59.56 66.05
CA ASN A 532 -5.27 -59.15 65.58
C ASN A 532 -6.38 -60.05 66.14
N ALA A 533 -6.55 -59.95 67.46
CA ALA A 533 -7.74 -60.39 68.14
C ALA A 533 -8.58 -59.15 68.50
N ASN A 534 -9.88 -59.27 68.22
CA ASN A 534 -11.01 -58.40 68.56
C ASN A 534 -11.35 -57.25 67.62
N ASN A 535 -12.27 -57.60 66.73
CA ASN A 535 -13.43 -56.79 66.34
C ASN A 535 -14.15 -56.18 67.55
N ASP A 536 -14.56 -54.94 67.40
CA ASP A 536 -15.93 -54.39 67.58
C ASP A 536 -15.78 -52.86 67.39
N SER A 537 -16.63 -52.08 66.73
CA SER A 537 -17.95 -52.27 66.12
C SER A 537 -18.24 -51.01 65.27
N ASN A 538 -19.12 -51.16 64.28
CA ASN A 538 -19.95 -50.14 63.63
C ASN A 538 -19.37 -48.74 63.33
N GLU A 539 -19.13 -48.46 62.05
CA GLU A 539 -19.65 -47.23 61.44
C GLU A 539 -19.81 -47.40 59.92
N LYS A 540 -21.06 -47.27 59.45
CA LYS A 540 -21.43 -47.23 58.03
C LYS A 540 -20.85 -45.96 57.41
N THR A 541 -19.84 -46.11 56.56
CA THR A 541 -19.41 -45.04 55.67
C THR A 541 -19.77 -45.37 54.22
N SER A 542 -20.44 -44.38 53.62
CA SER A 542 -20.68 -44.20 52.19
C SER A 542 -19.56 -44.77 51.33
N SER A 543 -19.94 -45.61 50.36
CA SER A 543 -19.06 -46.29 49.42
C SER A 543 -18.25 -45.30 48.57
N LYS A 544 -17.01 -45.03 48.98
CA LYS A 544 -15.95 -44.58 48.07
C LYS A 544 -15.71 -45.69 47.04
N PRO A 545 -15.50 -45.36 45.75
CA PRO A 545 -15.18 -46.39 44.78
C PRO A 545 -13.89 -47.09 45.22
N SER A 546 -13.92 -48.42 45.22
CA SER A 546 -12.76 -49.22 45.60
C SER A 546 -11.58 -48.88 44.67
N SER A 547 -10.35 -49.02 45.14
CA SER A 547 -9.15 -48.91 44.29
C SER A 547 -9.19 -49.82 43.05
N ALA A 548 -10.03 -50.87 43.09
CA ALA A 548 -10.33 -51.73 41.95
C ALA A 548 -11.25 -51.05 40.91
N GLN A 549 -12.24 -50.23 41.30
CA GLN A 549 -13.06 -49.44 40.38
C GLN A 549 -12.26 -48.32 39.72
N ALA A 550 -11.41 -47.62 40.46
CA ALA A 550 -10.51 -46.62 39.87
C ALA A 550 -9.47 -47.28 38.93
N LYS A 551 -8.99 -48.49 39.25
CA LYS A 551 -8.15 -49.30 38.34
C LYS A 551 -8.92 -49.79 37.12
N LEU A 552 -10.18 -50.20 37.26
CA LEU A 552 -11.03 -50.61 36.15
C LEU A 552 -11.35 -49.43 35.22
N GLU A 553 -11.59 -48.24 35.79
CA GLU A 553 -11.80 -47.00 35.05
C GLU A 553 -10.51 -46.52 34.38
N LEU A 554 -9.33 -46.70 34.98
CA LEU A 554 -8.03 -46.45 34.33
C LEU A 554 -7.74 -47.45 33.19
N ILE A 555 -8.12 -48.72 33.33
CA ILE A 555 -8.01 -49.74 32.28
C ILE A 555 -9.00 -49.43 31.13
N ASN A 556 -10.23 -49.05 31.46
CA ASN A 556 -11.24 -48.64 30.47
C ASN A 556 -10.94 -47.26 29.84
N ALA A 557 -10.28 -46.35 30.57
CA ALA A 557 -9.78 -45.07 30.06
C ALA A 557 -8.48 -45.23 29.23
N GLY A 558 -7.78 -46.35 29.39
CA GLY A 558 -6.61 -46.72 28.59
C GLY A 558 -6.95 -47.22 27.18
N GLN A 559 -8.21 -47.59 26.92
CA GLN A 559 -8.72 -47.78 25.57
C GLN A 559 -9.17 -46.44 25.00
N ALA A 560 -8.20 -45.55 24.74
CA ALA A 560 -8.45 -44.46 23.81
C ALA A 560 -8.92 -45.08 22.47
N PRO A 561 -10.07 -44.65 21.90
CA PRO A 561 -10.44 -45.06 20.55
C PRO A 561 -9.24 -44.88 19.62
N GLU A 562 -8.87 -45.94 18.91
CA GLU A 562 -7.80 -45.85 17.93
C GLU A 562 -8.24 -44.84 16.87
N ILE A 563 -7.39 -43.85 16.58
CA ILE A 563 -7.68 -42.85 15.54
C ILE A 563 -7.65 -43.60 14.21
N GLU A 564 -8.82 -43.82 13.63
CA GLU A 564 -8.95 -44.46 12.33
C GLU A 564 -8.51 -43.49 11.23
N TYR A 565 -7.50 -43.90 10.47
CA TYR A 565 -6.99 -43.13 9.34
C TYR A 565 -7.70 -43.57 8.05
N TYR A 566 -8.14 -42.59 7.25
CA TYR A 566 -8.75 -42.82 5.96
C TYR A 566 -7.71 -43.32 4.95
N ASP A 567 -7.94 -44.50 4.38
CA ASP A 567 -7.10 -45.11 3.34
C ASP A 567 -7.43 -44.64 1.91
N SER A 568 -7.97 -43.43 1.76
CA SER A 568 -8.33 -42.90 0.44
C SER A 568 -7.06 -42.59 -0.39
N PRO A 569 -6.97 -43.07 -1.64
CA PRO A 569 -5.77 -42.87 -2.47
C PRO A 569 -5.60 -41.43 -2.92
N ASN A 570 -6.66 -40.62 -2.88
CA ASN A 570 -6.65 -39.21 -3.32
C ASN A 570 -6.15 -38.23 -2.26
N LEU A 571 -5.92 -38.69 -1.03
CA LEU A 571 -5.39 -37.86 0.06
C LEU A 571 -3.89 -37.61 -0.13
N LEU A 572 -3.46 -36.36 0.08
CA LEU A 572 -2.06 -35.97 -0.09
C LEU A 572 -1.12 -36.81 0.78
N GLN A 573 -1.52 -37.15 2.01
CA GLN A 573 -0.72 -37.93 2.97
C GLN A 573 -0.49 -39.39 2.52
N ASN A 574 -1.39 -39.91 1.68
CA ASN A 574 -1.34 -41.29 1.18
C ASN A 574 -0.61 -41.41 -0.18
N ARG A 575 -0.26 -40.29 -0.81
CA ARG A 575 0.47 -40.29 -2.09
C ARG A 575 1.95 -40.64 -1.91
N PRO A 576 2.59 -41.20 -2.96
CA PRO A 576 4.04 -41.37 -2.99
C PRO A 576 4.76 -40.05 -2.72
N TRP A 577 5.92 -40.14 -2.06
CA TRP A 577 6.69 -38.96 -1.65
C TRP A 577 7.04 -38.04 -2.82
N GLN A 578 7.21 -38.56 -4.04
CA GLN A 578 7.50 -37.76 -5.23
C GLN A 578 6.32 -36.84 -5.58
N GLN A 579 5.10 -37.36 -5.54
CA GLN A 579 3.90 -36.56 -5.84
C GLN A 579 3.68 -35.50 -4.75
N ARG A 580 3.87 -35.88 -3.48
CA ARG A 580 3.83 -34.94 -2.35
C ARG A 580 4.87 -33.84 -2.52
N ALA A 581 6.11 -34.19 -2.89
CA ALA A 581 7.17 -33.24 -3.14
C ALA A 581 6.83 -32.25 -4.27
N VAL A 582 6.22 -32.70 -5.36
CA VAL A 582 5.80 -31.80 -6.46
C VAL A 582 4.69 -30.85 -6.02
N VAL A 583 3.70 -31.32 -5.25
CA VAL A 583 2.64 -30.45 -4.71
C VAL A 583 3.23 -29.40 -3.77
N LEU A 584 4.13 -29.79 -2.87
CA LEU A 584 4.78 -28.87 -1.94
C LEU A 584 5.73 -27.89 -2.65
N ALA A 585 6.40 -28.30 -3.73
CA ALA A 585 7.22 -27.41 -4.54
C ALA A 585 6.39 -26.49 -5.47
N GLY A 586 5.08 -26.75 -5.62
CA GLY A 586 4.20 -26.08 -6.57
C GLY A 586 4.19 -24.55 -6.41
N GLY A 587 4.04 -24.05 -5.18
CA GLY A 587 4.04 -22.62 -4.91
C GLY A 587 5.37 -21.93 -5.21
N VAL A 588 6.51 -22.57 -4.88
CA VAL A 588 7.85 -22.06 -5.21
C VAL A 588 8.05 -22.03 -6.73
N ALA A 589 7.68 -23.10 -7.44
CA ALA A 589 7.81 -23.19 -8.88
C ALA A 589 6.98 -22.12 -9.62
N PHE A 590 5.74 -21.88 -9.17
CA PHE A 590 4.87 -20.87 -9.78
C PHE A 590 5.33 -19.44 -9.52
N ASN A 591 5.95 -19.17 -8.36
CA ASN A 591 6.59 -17.87 -8.12
C ASN A 591 7.79 -17.64 -9.05
N ILE A 592 8.65 -18.64 -9.24
CA ILE A 592 9.77 -18.55 -10.19
C ILE A 592 9.23 -18.33 -11.62
N LEU A 593 8.16 -19.03 -11.99
CA LEU A 593 7.49 -18.86 -13.27
C LEU A 593 6.91 -17.45 -13.45
N LEU A 594 6.24 -16.91 -12.42
CA LEU A 594 5.70 -15.55 -12.44
C LEU A 594 6.79 -14.52 -12.65
N ALA A 595 7.89 -14.61 -11.90
CA ALA A 595 9.03 -13.73 -12.03
C ALA A 595 9.66 -13.80 -13.43
N PHE A 596 9.80 -15.02 -13.99
CA PHE A 596 10.24 -15.20 -15.37
C PHE A 596 9.31 -14.50 -16.36
N MET A 597 7.98 -14.67 -16.22
CA MET A 597 7.00 -14.04 -17.10
C MET A 597 7.00 -12.52 -17.00
N CYS A 598 7.17 -11.96 -15.80
CA CYS A 598 7.33 -10.52 -15.60
C CYS A 598 8.57 -9.98 -16.32
N TYR A 599 9.74 -10.61 -16.15
CA TYR A 599 10.95 -10.17 -16.84
C TYR A 599 10.88 -10.38 -18.35
N PHE A 600 10.28 -11.48 -18.80
CA PHE A 600 10.04 -11.76 -20.21
C PHE A 600 9.16 -10.68 -20.84
N GLY A 601 8.07 -10.29 -20.16
CA GLY A 601 7.21 -9.18 -20.58
C GLY A 601 7.95 -7.85 -20.66
N GLU A 602 8.82 -7.56 -19.68
CA GLU A 602 9.60 -6.31 -19.66
C GLU A 602 10.63 -6.21 -20.80
N VAL A 603 11.30 -7.31 -21.16
CA VAL A 603 12.27 -7.29 -22.27
C VAL A 603 11.61 -7.32 -23.65
N THR A 604 10.38 -7.80 -23.76
CA THR A 604 9.65 -7.94 -25.04
C THR A 604 8.77 -6.74 -25.36
N VAL A 605 7.88 -6.36 -24.44
CA VAL A 605 6.86 -5.31 -24.64
C VAL A 605 7.16 -4.07 -23.79
N GLY A 606 7.83 -4.24 -22.65
CA GLY A 606 8.10 -3.19 -21.68
C GLY A 606 9.26 -2.24 -22.02
N LYS A 607 9.78 -1.59 -20.97
CA LYS A 607 10.87 -0.62 -21.10
C LYS A 607 12.24 -1.29 -21.26
N GLY A 608 12.33 -2.60 -21.04
CA GLY A 608 13.57 -3.36 -20.96
C GLY A 608 14.02 -3.56 -19.50
N LEU A 609 14.95 -4.48 -19.28
CA LEU A 609 15.49 -4.72 -17.93
C LEU A 609 16.57 -3.70 -17.59
N PRO A 610 16.53 -3.09 -16.38
CA PRO A 610 17.55 -2.15 -15.96
C PRO A 610 18.85 -2.88 -15.64
N ARG A 611 19.93 -2.53 -16.34
CA ARG A 611 21.28 -2.97 -16.04
C ARG A 611 22.12 -1.78 -15.54
N PRO A 612 22.50 -1.75 -14.26
CA PRO A 612 23.43 -0.74 -13.79
C PRO A 612 24.81 -0.99 -14.40
N CYS A 613 25.37 0.04 -15.03
CA CYS A 613 26.72 0.04 -15.58
C CYS A 613 27.67 0.71 -14.59
N PHE A 614 28.71 -0.01 -14.21
CA PHE A 614 29.76 0.46 -13.32
C PHE A 614 31.06 0.65 -14.11
N ASP A 615 31.85 1.64 -13.73
CA ASP A 615 33.17 1.90 -14.30
C ASP A 615 34.27 1.70 -13.25
N SER A 616 35.53 1.82 -13.64
CA SER A 616 36.67 1.55 -12.76
C SER A 616 36.70 2.51 -11.57
N GLY A 617 37.02 1.95 -10.39
CA GLY A 617 37.25 2.68 -9.15
C GLY A 617 36.13 2.60 -8.11
N ALA A 618 36.45 2.95 -6.85
CA ALA A 618 35.52 3.00 -5.73
C ALA A 618 35.09 4.44 -5.43
N VAL A 619 33.79 4.71 -5.38
CA VAL A 619 33.24 6.05 -5.09
C VAL A 619 33.13 6.26 -3.59
N VAL A 620 33.54 7.43 -3.11
CA VAL A 620 33.22 7.92 -1.75
C VAL A 620 31.74 8.31 -1.71
N SER A 621 30.90 7.41 -1.16
CA SER A 621 29.45 7.53 -1.19
C SER A 621 28.87 8.37 -0.05
N GLY A 622 29.53 8.34 1.12
CA GLY A 622 29.15 9.09 2.31
C GLY A 622 29.78 10.48 2.40
N VAL A 623 29.15 11.37 3.17
CA VAL A 623 29.77 12.64 3.59
C VAL A 623 30.94 12.33 4.52
N VAL A 624 32.13 12.82 4.18
CA VAL A 624 33.32 12.66 5.03
C VAL A 624 33.17 13.58 6.24
N THR A 625 33.10 13.00 7.44
CA THR A 625 32.90 13.73 8.69
C THR A 625 34.20 14.35 9.20
N ALA A 626 34.12 15.42 9.99
CA ALA A 626 35.29 16.12 10.54
C ALA A 626 36.19 15.24 11.42
N GLU A 627 35.63 14.18 12.01
CA GLU A 627 36.32 13.21 12.86
C GLU A 627 37.06 12.12 12.05
N SER A 628 36.84 12.09 10.73
CA SER A 628 37.41 11.10 9.83
C SER A 628 38.84 11.46 9.43
N PRO A 629 39.79 10.51 9.40
CA PRO A 629 41.15 10.75 8.89
C PRO A 629 41.21 11.18 7.43
N ALA A 630 40.15 10.92 6.65
CA ALA A 630 40.01 11.39 5.28
C ALA A 630 39.45 12.82 5.15
N TYR A 631 39.11 13.48 6.27
CA TYR A 631 38.54 14.83 6.25
C TYR A 631 39.52 15.85 5.69
N GLY A 632 39.05 16.68 4.75
CA GLY A 632 39.88 17.64 4.02
C GLY A 632 40.73 17.04 2.91
N VAL A 633 40.78 15.70 2.80
CA VAL A 633 41.54 14.95 1.80
C VAL A 633 40.61 14.32 0.75
N LEU A 634 39.57 13.62 1.19
CA LEU A 634 38.53 13.06 0.32
C LEU A 634 37.23 13.84 0.47
N LYS A 635 36.48 13.95 -0.62
CA LYS A 635 35.15 14.54 -0.68
C LYS A 635 34.14 13.50 -1.15
N GLN A 636 32.88 13.73 -0.77
CA GLN A 636 31.79 12.91 -1.28
C GLN A 636 31.73 13.01 -2.81
N GLY A 637 31.71 11.87 -3.50
CA GLY A 637 31.70 11.80 -4.95
C GLY A 637 33.09 11.61 -5.59
N ASP A 638 34.18 11.57 -4.82
CA ASP A 638 35.51 11.23 -5.33
C ASP A 638 35.59 9.75 -5.72
N ILE A 639 36.35 9.45 -6.78
CA ILE A 639 36.54 8.09 -7.30
C ILE A 639 37.98 7.65 -7.02
N ILE A 640 38.16 6.59 -6.24
CA ILE A 640 39.45 5.96 -5.95
C ILE A 640 39.76 4.94 -7.05
N LEU A 641 40.73 5.25 -7.91
CA LEU A 641 41.17 4.42 -9.03
C LEU A 641 42.29 3.44 -8.67
N GLY A 642 42.90 3.59 -7.50
CA GLY A 642 43.99 2.71 -7.06
C GLY A 642 44.49 3.00 -5.65
N VAL A 643 45.16 2.01 -5.06
CA VAL A 643 45.73 2.07 -3.71
C VAL A 643 47.18 1.59 -3.75
N ASN A 644 48.10 2.37 -3.20
CA ASN A 644 49.54 2.10 -3.15
C ASN A 644 50.14 1.69 -4.51
N GLY A 645 49.71 2.37 -5.59
CA GLY A 645 50.19 2.13 -6.95
C GLY A 645 49.56 0.94 -7.68
N LYS A 646 48.72 0.14 -7.03
CA LYS A 646 47.91 -0.91 -7.67
C LYS A 646 46.59 -0.31 -8.17
N ARG A 647 46.27 -0.51 -9.44
CA ARG A 647 45.00 -0.05 -10.04
C ARG A 647 43.83 -0.91 -9.56
N CYS A 648 42.70 -0.28 -9.31
CA CYS A 648 41.40 -0.94 -9.20
C CYS A 648 40.89 -1.19 -10.62
N THR A 649 41.00 -2.42 -11.11
CA THR A 649 40.62 -2.80 -12.47
C THR A 649 39.29 -3.55 -12.48
N PHE A 650 38.22 -2.85 -12.82
CA PHE A 650 36.91 -3.49 -13.02
C PHE A 650 36.95 -4.35 -14.29
N VAL A 651 36.74 -5.65 -14.13
CA VAL A 651 36.59 -6.55 -15.27
C VAL A 651 35.24 -6.30 -15.94
N TYR A 652 35.25 -5.50 -17.02
CA TYR A 652 34.17 -5.44 -17.99
C TYR A 652 34.08 -6.80 -18.71
N MET A 653 33.17 -7.67 -18.31
CA MET A 653 32.84 -8.86 -19.10
C MET A 653 32.00 -8.43 -20.32
N HIS A 654 32.69 -8.09 -21.41
CA HIS A 654 32.08 -7.71 -22.69
C HIS A 654 31.69 -8.90 -23.58
N HIS A 655 32.00 -10.15 -23.20
CA HIS A 655 31.75 -11.33 -24.04
C HIS A 655 31.40 -12.56 -23.18
N ALA A 656 30.10 -12.87 -23.04
CA ALA A 656 29.63 -14.24 -22.77
C ALA A 656 28.10 -14.32 -22.85
N PHE A 657 27.46 -13.96 -23.96
CA PHE A 657 26.04 -14.34 -24.19
C PHE A 657 25.68 -14.30 -25.68
N ILE A 658 26.45 -15.00 -26.51
CA ILE A 658 25.95 -15.45 -27.82
C ILE A 658 26.33 -16.92 -27.96
N VAL A 659 25.48 -17.81 -27.42
CA VAL A 659 25.42 -19.16 -27.96
C VAL A 659 24.65 -19.02 -29.27
N LYS A 660 25.31 -19.28 -30.41
CA LYS A 660 24.62 -19.43 -31.70
C LYS A 660 23.69 -20.64 -31.58
N VAL A 661 22.41 -20.39 -31.37
CA VAL A 661 21.34 -21.40 -31.45
C VAL A 661 21.03 -21.62 -32.93
N SER A 662 21.87 -22.35 -33.65
CA SER A 662 21.50 -22.80 -35.01
C SER A 662 21.14 -24.27 -35.08
N ASP A 663 21.53 -25.09 -34.10
CA ASP A 663 21.13 -26.49 -34.03
C ASP A 663 21.00 -26.86 -32.55
N PHE A 664 20.08 -27.77 -32.19
CA PHE A 664 19.85 -28.43 -30.88
C PHE A 664 18.55 -28.12 -30.10
N SER A 665 18.01 -29.21 -29.53
CA SER A 665 16.69 -29.31 -28.88
C SER A 665 16.61 -28.59 -27.52
N PRO A 666 15.42 -28.11 -27.11
CA PRO A 666 15.24 -27.23 -25.94
C PRO A 666 15.56 -27.85 -24.56
N ILE A 667 15.69 -29.17 -24.44
CA ILE A 667 15.89 -29.85 -23.15
C ILE A 667 17.35 -29.82 -22.66
N PHE A 668 18.34 -29.70 -23.55
CA PHE A 668 19.77 -29.68 -23.17
C PHE A 668 20.31 -28.28 -22.85
N CYS A 669 19.61 -27.22 -23.26
CA CYS A 669 20.03 -25.82 -23.07
C CYS A 669 20.10 -25.42 -21.57
N LEU A 670 19.25 -26.02 -20.73
CA LEU A 670 19.21 -25.78 -19.28
C LEU A 670 20.40 -26.40 -18.53
N LEU A 671 20.93 -27.53 -19.00
CA LEU A 671 22.06 -28.20 -18.35
C LEU A 671 23.39 -27.53 -18.71
N ASP A 672 23.56 -27.09 -19.97
CA ASP A 672 24.80 -26.45 -20.44
C ASP A 672 24.99 -25.02 -19.93
N VAL A 673 23.90 -24.28 -19.64
CA VAL A 673 23.97 -22.99 -18.93
C VAL A 673 24.46 -23.18 -17.50
N VAL A 674 24.12 -24.30 -16.85
CA VAL A 674 24.55 -24.63 -15.49
C VAL A 674 26.04 -25.02 -15.44
N THR A 675 26.54 -25.77 -16.43
CA THR A 675 27.97 -26.14 -16.51
C THR A 675 28.87 -24.99 -16.96
N TYR A 676 28.41 -24.07 -17.83
CA TYR A 676 29.22 -22.93 -18.26
C TYR A 676 29.34 -21.84 -17.18
N SER A 677 28.32 -21.65 -16.35
CA SER A 677 28.33 -20.69 -15.23
C SER A 677 29.22 -21.11 -14.06
N SER A 678 29.61 -22.39 -13.95
CA SER A 678 30.52 -22.87 -12.89
C SER A 678 31.95 -22.34 -13.04
N ASN A 679 32.34 -21.82 -14.23
CA ASN A 679 33.70 -21.39 -14.50
C ASN A 679 33.90 -19.86 -14.52
N ASN A 680 32.85 -19.04 -14.44
CA ASN A 680 32.97 -17.57 -14.47
C ASN A 680 32.04 -16.92 -13.45
N ASN A 681 32.61 -16.51 -12.30
CA ASN A 681 31.91 -15.75 -11.26
C ASN A 681 31.40 -14.39 -11.78
N ILE A 682 30.17 -14.07 -11.38
CA ILE A 682 29.25 -13.09 -11.96
C ILE A 682 29.60 -11.65 -11.50
N GLY A 683 29.64 -10.69 -12.44
CA GLY A 683 30.21 -9.33 -12.31
C GLY A 683 29.68 -8.36 -11.23
N ILE A 684 28.83 -8.78 -10.29
CA ILE A 684 28.58 -8.03 -9.05
C ILE A 684 29.61 -8.42 -7.97
N PHE A 685 30.03 -9.69 -7.94
CA PHE A 685 31.05 -10.18 -7.01
C PHE A 685 32.40 -9.51 -7.24
N SER A 686 32.77 -9.19 -8.49
CA SER A 686 34.01 -8.48 -8.80
C SER A 686 34.04 -7.04 -8.26
N SER A 687 32.90 -6.31 -8.30
CA SER A 687 32.82 -4.93 -7.79
C SER A 687 33.01 -4.84 -6.27
N GLN A 688 32.49 -5.83 -5.53
CA GLN A 688 32.59 -5.89 -4.08
C GLN A 688 33.95 -6.43 -3.62
N GLU A 689 34.57 -7.32 -4.42
CA GLU A 689 35.92 -7.84 -4.20
C GLU A 689 36.98 -6.72 -4.32
N GLU A 690 36.83 -5.80 -5.28
CA GLU A 690 37.74 -4.65 -5.40
C GLU A 690 37.59 -3.62 -4.28
N ILE A 691 36.35 -3.30 -3.87
CA ILE A 691 36.11 -2.47 -2.68
C ILE A 691 36.69 -3.15 -1.44
N SER A 692 36.52 -4.48 -1.31
CA SER A 692 37.12 -5.28 -0.26
C SER A 692 38.66 -5.23 -0.31
N ASN A 693 39.28 -5.21 -1.49
CA ASN A 693 40.73 -5.05 -1.66
C ASN A 693 41.23 -3.66 -1.23
N VAL A 694 40.47 -2.60 -1.53
CA VAL A 694 40.76 -1.25 -1.04
C VAL A 694 40.67 -1.22 0.49
N ILE A 695 39.59 -1.78 1.05
CA ILE A 695 39.36 -1.85 2.50
C ILE A 695 40.42 -2.70 3.20
N SER A 696 40.79 -3.86 2.64
CA SER A 696 41.78 -4.76 3.22
C SER A 696 43.16 -4.13 3.24
N THR A 697 43.54 -3.42 2.17
CA THR A 697 44.80 -2.67 2.10
C THR A 697 44.86 -1.56 3.15
N ILE A 698 43.76 -0.82 3.36
CA ILE A 698 43.66 0.19 4.41
C ILE A 698 43.79 -0.47 5.79
N ARG A 699 43.12 -1.60 6.01
CA ARG A 699 43.15 -2.34 7.28
C ARG A 699 44.52 -2.96 7.59
N SER A 700 45.26 -3.39 6.57
CA SER A 700 46.58 -4.01 6.69
C SER A 700 47.73 -3.00 6.74
N THR A 701 47.45 -1.69 6.68
CA THR A 701 48.49 -0.65 6.71
C THR A 701 49.17 -0.61 8.08
N PRO A 702 50.52 -0.65 8.15
CA PRO A 702 51.26 -0.57 9.42
C PRO A 702 50.95 0.71 10.21
N GLU A 703 51.08 0.63 11.53
CA GLU A 703 50.84 1.78 12.40
C GLU A 703 51.83 2.91 12.12
N GLY A 704 51.31 4.13 11.94
CA GLY A 704 52.13 5.30 11.63
C GLY A 704 52.28 5.59 10.13
N GLU A 705 52.06 4.60 9.26
CA GLU A 705 52.17 4.74 7.81
C GLU A 705 50.90 5.32 7.17
N SER A 706 51.08 5.92 5.99
CA SER A 706 49.98 6.49 5.21
C SER A 706 49.68 5.66 3.97
N VAL A 707 48.40 5.54 3.64
CA VAL A 707 47.90 4.89 2.42
C VAL A 707 47.88 5.90 1.29
N LYS A 708 48.49 5.57 0.15
CA LYS A 708 48.42 6.40 -1.06
C LYS A 708 47.22 5.98 -1.89
N LEU A 709 46.28 6.90 -2.08
CA LEU A 709 45.08 6.71 -2.89
C LEU A 709 45.23 7.51 -4.18
N THR A 710 45.04 6.85 -5.33
CA THR A 710 44.90 7.55 -6.61
C THR A 710 43.43 7.89 -6.82
N ILE A 711 43.08 9.17 -6.88
CA ILE A 711 41.71 9.65 -6.93
C ILE A 711 41.43 10.55 -8.14
N VAL A 712 40.15 10.68 -8.48
CA VAL A 712 39.60 11.68 -9.38
C VAL A 712 38.45 12.38 -8.66
N HIS A 713 38.45 13.72 -8.69
CA HIS A 713 37.41 14.54 -8.08
C HIS A 713 36.20 14.67 -9.01
N GLY A 714 35.01 14.32 -8.52
CA GLY A 714 33.73 14.53 -9.20
C GLY A 714 33.28 13.40 -10.14
N LYS A 715 31.99 13.43 -10.52
CA LYS A 715 31.31 12.43 -11.38
C LYS A 715 31.41 12.70 -12.89
N ASN A 716 32.24 13.65 -13.32
CA ASN A 716 32.21 14.11 -14.71
C ASN A 716 33.17 13.28 -15.59
N PRO A 717 32.69 12.59 -16.65
CA PRO A 717 33.55 11.73 -17.48
C PRO A 717 34.68 12.49 -18.22
N ALA A 718 34.63 13.81 -18.29
CA ALA A 718 35.72 14.64 -18.82
C ALA A 718 36.91 14.84 -17.84
N GLN A 719 36.81 14.36 -16.58
CA GLN A 719 37.83 14.58 -15.54
C GLN A 719 38.77 13.39 -15.29
N PHE A 720 38.60 12.26 -16.00
CA PHE A 720 39.48 11.08 -15.84
C PHE A 720 40.96 11.31 -16.23
N GLU A 721 41.29 12.47 -16.81
CA GLU A 721 42.66 12.87 -17.12
C GLU A 721 43.42 13.47 -15.91
N ASN A 722 42.72 14.10 -14.96
CA ASN A 722 43.33 14.72 -13.78
C ASN A 722 43.33 13.77 -12.57
N LYS A 723 44.27 12.82 -12.57
CA LYS A 723 44.48 11.89 -11.44
C LYS A 723 45.33 12.56 -10.37
N GLU A 724 44.83 12.61 -9.14
CA GLU A 724 45.56 13.08 -7.98
C GLU A 724 45.98 11.89 -7.10
N VAL A 725 47.16 11.93 -6.50
CA VAL A 725 47.58 10.93 -5.51
C VAL A 725 47.56 11.58 -4.14
N VAL A 726 46.65 11.14 -3.27
CA VAL A 726 46.52 11.68 -1.93
C VAL A 726 46.88 10.64 -0.88
N SER A 727 47.52 11.10 0.19
CA SER A 727 48.03 10.25 1.26
C SER A 727 47.15 10.40 2.50
N VAL A 728 46.55 9.31 2.97
CA VAL A 728 45.67 9.29 4.15
C VAL A 728 46.26 8.38 5.22
N LYS A 729 46.40 8.88 6.44
CA LYS A 729 46.86 8.09 7.60
C LYS A 729 45.66 7.46 8.31
N PRO A 730 45.50 6.12 8.33
CA PRO A 730 44.37 5.48 8.99
C PRO A 730 44.42 5.66 10.52
N ASN A 731 43.25 5.79 11.14
CA ASN A 731 43.08 5.73 12.59
C ASN A 731 42.62 4.33 13.01
N ARG A 732 43.11 3.83 14.16
CA ARG A 732 42.73 2.52 14.69
C ARG A 732 41.63 2.65 15.73
N ASN A 733 40.60 1.80 15.64
CA ASN A 733 39.57 1.71 16.67
C ASN A 733 40.11 0.96 17.92
N LYS A 734 39.28 0.87 18.98
CA LYS A 734 39.64 0.16 20.24
C LYS A 734 39.98 -1.34 20.05
N GLU A 735 39.63 -1.91 18.90
CA GLU A 735 39.91 -3.30 18.51
C GLU A 735 41.15 -3.42 17.60
N GLY A 736 41.88 -2.31 17.38
CA GLY A 736 43.08 -2.27 16.56
C GLY A 736 42.83 -2.25 15.05
N ILE A 737 41.58 -2.12 14.58
CA ILE A 737 41.24 -2.10 13.15
C ILE A 737 41.50 -0.71 12.57
N ALA A 738 42.38 -0.64 11.56
CA ALA A 738 42.69 0.60 10.84
C ALA A 738 41.54 1.02 9.90
N SER A 739 41.16 2.28 9.95
CA SER A 739 40.09 2.86 9.13
C SER A 739 40.39 4.31 8.77
N ILE A 740 39.87 4.77 7.63
CA ILE A 740 39.97 6.15 7.17
C ILE A 740 38.62 6.89 7.23
N GLY A 741 37.60 6.29 7.87
CA GLY A 741 36.30 6.93 8.14
C GLY A 741 35.53 7.39 6.90
N VAL A 742 35.59 6.65 5.78
CA VAL A 742 34.78 6.92 4.57
C VAL A 742 33.95 5.71 4.19
N MET A 743 32.76 5.97 3.64
CA MET A 743 31.92 4.93 3.06
C MET A 743 32.23 4.82 1.57
N LEU A 744 32.58 3.62 1.12
CA LEU A 744 32.89 3.33 -0.28
C LEU A 744 31.71 2.61 -0.94
N GLY A 745 31.45 2.94 -2.20
CA GLY A 745 30.46 2.26 -3.05
C GLY A 745 30.99 2.06 -4.47
N PRO A 746 30.33 1.24 -5.28
CA PRO A 746 30.75 1.00 -6.66
C PRO A 746 30.55 2.27 -7.51
N ASN A 747 31.43 2.49 -8.50
CA ASN A 747 31.36 3.64 -9.39
C ASN A 747 30.26 3.47 -10.44
N TYR A 748 29.04 3.84 -10.07
CA TYR A 748 27.87 3.82 -10.94
C TYR A 748 27.91 4.96 -11.97
N VAL A 749 27.81 4.62 -13.26
CA VAL A 749 27.80 5.59 -14.36
C VAL A 749 26.39 5.86 -14.87
N LYS A 750 25.68 4.82 -15.29
CA LYS A 750 24.34 4.91 -15.87
C LYS A 750 23.62 3.58 -15.78
N THR A 751 22.30 3.59 -15.92
CA THR A 751 21.51 2.37 -16.12
C THR A 751 21.19 2.25 -17.61
N GLU A 752 21.58 1.15 -18.22
CA GLU A 752 21.16 0.79 -19.57
C GLU A 752 19.91 -0.09 -19.52
N MET A 753 18.96 0.17 -20.42
CA MET A 753 17.75 -0.63 -20.53
C MET A 753 17.94 -1.70 -21.60
N ILE A 754 17.97 -2.97 -21.21
CA ILE A 754 18.19 -4.08 -22.13
C ILE A 754 16.85 -4.55 -22.68
N LYS A 755 16.68 -4.45 -24.00
CA LYS A 755 15.54 -5.00 -24.73
C LYS A 755 15.93 -6.26 -25.49
N ALA A 756 14.96 -7.14 -25.71
CA ALA A 756 15.14 -8.33 -26.54
C ALA A 756 14.99 -8.00 -28.03
N SER A 757 15.78 -8.67 -28.86
CA SER A 757 15.72 -8.58 -30.31
C SER A 757 14.78 -9.62 -30.93
N ASN A 758 14.59 -10.76 -30.26
CA ASN A 758 13.71 -11.85 -30.67
C ASN A 758 13.20 -12.64 -29.44
N PRO A 759 12.19 -13.53 -29.58
CA PRO A 759 11.62 -14.25 -28.43
C PRO A 759 12.59 -15.20 -27.70
N ILE A 760 13.59 -15.74 -28.39
CA ILE A 760 14.59 -16.64 -27.79
C ILE A 760 15.60 -15.82 -26.95
N ASP A 761 16.04 -14.69 -27.49
CA ASP A 761 16.85 -13.69 -26.79
C ASP A 761 16.10 -13.12 -25.58
N ALA A 762 14.78 -12.92 -25.69
CA ALA A 762 13.92 -12.53 -24.57
C ALA A 762 13.91 -13.59 -23.46
N ALA A 763 13.72 -14.86 -23.81
CA ALA A 763 13.76 -15.95 -22.84
C ALA A 763 15.12 -16.07 -22.16
N SER A 764 16.21 -15.94 -22.93
CA SER A 764 17.58 -15.96 -22.40
C SER A 764 17.84 -14.81 -21.43
N LYS A 765 17.48 -13.57 -21.80
CA LYS A 765 17.64 -12.37 -20.95
C LYS A 765 16.79 -12.45 -19.69
N ALA A 766 15.53 -12.86 -19.80
CA ALA A 766 14.65 -13.06 -18.65
C ALA A 766 15.16 -14.17 -17.72
N GLY A 767 15.64 -15.29 -18.27
CA GLY A 767 16.23 -16.39 -17.52
C GLY A 767 17.52 -15.98 -16.80
N SER A 768 18.39 -15.22 -17.46
CA SER A 768 19.62 -14.67 -16.86
C SER A 768 19.31 -13.72 -15.70
N ALA A 769 18.35 -12.81 -15.88
CA ALA A 769 17.91 -11.90 -14.83
C ALA A 769 17.28 -12.64 -13.64
N LEU A 770 16.42 -13.63 -13.92
CA LEU A 770 15.84 -14.50 -12.90
C LEU A 770 16.93 -15.21 -12.11
N TYR A 771 17.90 -15.84 -12.77
CA TYR A 771 19.00 -16.54 -12.11
C TYR A 771 19.86 -15.60 -11.26
N THR A 772 20.23 -14.44 -11.80
CA THR A 772 21.06 -13.46 -11.07
C THR A 772 20.35 -12.94 -9.83
N ILE A 773 19.09 -12.52 -9.95
CA ILE A 773 18.34 -11.96 -8.82
C ILE A 773 18.03 -13.05 -7.79
N THR A 774 17.63 -14.25 -8.23
CA THR A 774 17.36 -15.39 -7.33
C THR A 774 18.60 -15.80 -6.56
N SER A 775 19.73 -15.97 -7.24
CA SER A 775 21.01 -16.35 -6.60
C SER A 775 21.50 -15.26 -5.64
N GLN A 776 21.33 -13.99 -5.99
CA GLN A 776 21.68 -12.87 -5.11
C GLN A 776 20.80 -12.84 -3.86
N THR A 777 19.48 -12.98 -4.02
CA THR A 777 18.52 -13.05 -2.92
C THR A 777 18.84 -14.25 -2.01
N ALA A 778 19.06 -15.43 -2.58
CA ALA A 778 19.43 -16.64 -1.83
C ALA A 778 20.74 -16.46 -1.06
N SER A 779 21.79 -15.94 -1.71
CA SER A 779 23.09 -15.69 -1.05
C SER A 779 22.97 -14.67 0.08
N SER A 780 22.15 -13.63 -0.11
CA SER A 780 21.95 -12.57 0.89
C SER A 780 21.20 -13.10 2.12
N ILE A 781 20.11 -13.85 1.90
CA ILE A 781 19.32 -14.44 2.98
C ILE A 781 20.14 -15.51 3.72
N PHE A 782 20.82 -16.40 2.99
CA PHE A 782 21.66 -17.43 3.59
C PHE A 782 22.84 -16.83 4.36
N GLY A 783 23.49 -15.80 3.81
CA GLY A 783 24.56 -15.09 4.49
C GLY A 783 24.10 -14.46 5.80
N LEU A 784 22.95 -13.77 5.78
CA LEU A 784 22.35 -13.18 7.00
C LEU A 784 22.00 -14.24 8.04
N LEU A 785 21.39 -15.36 7.64
CA LEU A 785 21.05 -16.46 8.54
C LEU A 785 22.31 -17.12 9.13
N PHE A 786 23.33 -17.33 8.30
CA PHE A 786 24.59 -17.92 8.73
C PHE A 786 25.35 -17.02 9.71
N ASP A 787 25.45 -15.72 9.42
CA ASP A 787 26.12 -14.77 10.31
C ASP A 787 25.35 -14.61 11.65
N LEU A 788 24.02 -14.69 11.63
CA LEU A 788 23.21 -14.71 12.85
C LEU A 788 23.44 -15.98 13.66
N LEU A 789 23.52 -17.15 13.01
CA LEU A 789 23.80 -18.44 13.66
C LEU A 789 25.22 -18.51 14.26
N VAL A 790 26.19 -17.91 13.59
CA VAL A 790 27.60 -17.85 14.04
C VAL A 790 27.81 -16.74 15.10
N GLY A 791 26.77 -15.97 15.44
CA GLY A 791 26.82 -14.94 16.48
C GLY A 791 27.53 -13.64 16.06
N LYS A 792 27.71 -13.41 14.76
CA LYS A 792 28.32 -12.17 14.22
C LYS A 792 27.34 -10.99 14.19
N GLY A 793 26.06 -11.23 14.49
CA GLY A 793 25.00 -10.22 14.48
C GLY A 793 24.59 -9.79 13.06
N VAL A 794 23.69 -8.82 12.96
CA VAL A 794 23.27 -8.24 11.67
C VAL A 794 24.33 -7.24 11.20
N PRO A 795 24.84 -7.35 9.96
CA PRO A 795 25.80 -6.38 9.42
C PRO A 795 25.28 -4.93 9.50
N ALA A 796 26.14 -4.00 9.89
CA ALA A 796 25.80 -2.59 9.97
C ALA A 796 25.31 -2.05 8.61
N GLY A 797 24.11 -1.46 8.60
CA GLY A 797 23.49 -0.91 7.38
C GLY A 797 22.41 -1.80 6.73
N VAL A 798 22.21 -3.03 7.21
CA VAL A 798 21.11 -3.89 6.74
C VAL A 798 19.87 -3.68 7.63
N SER A 799 18.86 -2.98 7.12
CA SER A 799 17.56 -2.86 7.78
C SER A 799 16.62 -3.96 7.30
N MET A 800 16.12 -4.79 8.21
CA MET A 800 15.04 -5.73 7.91
C MET A 800 13.71 -4.98 7.89
N SER A 801 13.09 -4.89 6.72
CA SER A 801 11.74 -4.34 6.57
C SER A 801 10.72 -5.36 7.03
N GLY A 802 9.81 -4.96 7.91
CA GLY A 802 8.64 -5.77 8.26
C GLY A 802 7.53 -5.70 7.21
N PRO A 803 6.35 -6.28 7.50
CA PRO A 803 5.19 -6.24 6.62
C PRO A 803 4.74 -4.82 6.24
N ILE A 804 4.86 -3.87 7.16
CA ILE A 804 4.48 -2.47 6.92
C ILE A 804 5.46 -1.81 5.95
N GLY A 805 6.77 -2.06 6.10
CA GLY A 805 7.77 -1.53 5.20
C GLY A 805 7.64 -2.10 3.77
N VAL A 806 7.19 -3.35 3.61
CA VAL A 806 6.89 -3.92 2.28
C VAL A 806 5.69 -3.22 1.63
N VAL A 807 4.60 -3.01 2.38
CA VAL A 807 3.43 -2.26 1.87
C VAL A 807 3.79 -0.82 1.54
N LYS A 808 4.66 -0.19 2.33
CA LYS A 808 5.16 1.16 2.05
C LYS A 808 6.00 1.21 0.78
N ALA A 809 6.95 0.29 0.63
CA ALA A 809 7.77 0.21 -0.57
C ALA A 809 6.91 -0.03 -1.82
N GLY A 810 5.90 -0.91 -1.73
CA GLY A 810 4.96 -1.12 -2.82
C GLY A 810 4.04 0.07 -3.07
N ALA A 811 3.63 0.80 -2.03
CA ALA A 811 2.86 2.02 -2.17
C ALA A 811 3.66 3.11 -2.88
N ASP A 812 4.96 3.24 -2.58
CA ASP A 812 5.86 4.16 -3.28
C ASP A 812 6.01 3.79 -4.76
N VAL A 813 6.13 2.49 -5.07
CA VAL A 813 6.19 1.99 -6.45
C VAL A 813 4.88 2.22 -7.19
N VAL A 814 3.73 1.87 -6.60
CA VAL A 814 2.41 2.06 -7.22
C VAL A 814 2.10 3.54 -7.41
N SER A 815 2.52 4.40 -6.48
CA SER A 815 2.36 5.85 -6.60
C SER A 815 3.15 6.46 -7.76
N SER A 816 4.23 5.81 -8.21
CA SER A 816 4.99 6.26 -9.38
C SER A 816 4.20 6.16 -10.69
N SER A 817 3.14 5.32 -10.72
CA SER A 817 2.38 4.92 -11.92
C SER A 817 3.24 4.44 -13.09
N ASP A 818 4.48 4.03 -12.81
CA ASP A 818 5.29 3.30 -13.76
C ASP A 818 4.89 1.83 -13.69
N PHE A 819 4.08 1.39 -14.66
CA PHE A 819 3.63 -0.01 -14.71
C PHE A 819 4.83 -0.98 -14.75
N ALA A 820 5.92 -0.61 -15.40
CA ALA A 820 7.13 -1.43 -15.43
C ALA A 820 7.78 -1.56 -14.04
N ALA A 821 7.73 -0.50 -13.22
CA ALA A 821 8.20 -0.56 -11.85
C ALA A 821 7.29 -1.45 -10.98
N VAL A 822 5.97 -1.42 -11.20
CA VAL A 822 5.03 -2.31 -10.52
C VAL A 822 5.27 -3.77 -10.89
N VAL A 823 5.49 -4.06 -12.18
CA VAL A 823 5.83 -5.42 -12.67
C VAL A 823 7.17 -5.90 -12.11
N ALA A 824 8.19 -5.05 -12.12
CA ALA A 824 9.50 -5.36 -11.53
C ALA A 824 9.41 -5.60 -10.01
N PHE A 825 8.59 -4.81 -9.31
CA PHE A 825 8.32 -5.00 -7.89
C PHE A 825 7.60 -6.32 -7.61
N ALA A 826 6.58 -6.67 -8.41
CA ALA A 826 5.90 -7.97 -8.32
C ALA A 826 6.87 -9.14 -8.58
N ALA A 827 7.74 -9.03 -9.58
CA ALA A 827 8.78 -10.03 -9.87
C ALA A 827 9.76 -10.17 -8.70
N GLY A 828 10.19 -9.06 -8.09
CA GLY A 828 11.06 -9.04 -6.92
C GLY A 828 10.42 -9.71 -5.69
N ILE A 829 9.16 -9.40 -5.38
CA ILE A 829 8.41 -10.08 -4.30
C ILE A 829 8.30 -11.57 -4.61
N SER A 830 7.97 -11.93 -5.85
CA SER A 830 7.78 -13.34 -6.23
C SER A 830 9.07 -14.15 -6.09
N ILE A 831 10.23 -13.61 -6.48
CA ILE A 831 11.54 -14.24 -6.24
C ILE A 831 11.82 -14.36 -4.74
N ASN A 832 11.60 -13.29 -3.97
CA ASN A 832 11.84 -13.32 -2.52
C ASN A 832 10.97 -14.39 -1.85
N LEU A 833 9.69 -14.51 -2.23
CA LEU A 833 8.78 -15.51 -1.71
C LEU A 833 9.20 -16.92 -2.13
N ALA A 834 9.65 -17.12 -3.38
CA ALA A 834 10.20 -18.40 -3.83
C ALA A 834 11.45 -18.82 -3.04
N VAL A 835 12.40 -17.90 -2.83
CA VAL A 835 13.63 -18.19 -2.08
C VAL A 835 13.31 -18.49 -0.62
N ILE A 836 12.50 -17.66 0.04
CA ILE A 836 12.12 -17.86 1.45
C ILE A 836 11.39 -19.20 1.61
N ASN A 837 10.38 -19.47 0.77
CA ASN A 837 9.61 -20.71 0.87
C ASN A 837 10.41 -21.95 0.44
N SER A 838 11.54 -21.81 -0.26
CA SER A 838 12.46 -22.92 -0.54
C SER A 838 13.37 -23.29 0.65
N LEU A 839 13.45 -22.44 1.68
CA LEU A 839 14.32 -22.71 2.83
C LEU A 839 13.84 -23.93 3.61
N PRO A 840 14.76 -24.72 4.19
CA PRO A 840 14.43 -25.88 5.02
C PRO A 840 14.00 -25.45 6.44
N LEU A 841 13.08 -24.49 6.53
CA LEU A 841 12.54 -23.98 7.79
C LEU A 841 11.14 -24.57 8.00
N PRO A 842 10.85 -25.17 9.17
CA PRO A 842 9.50 -25.64 9.47
C PRO A 842 8.48 -24.49 9.37
N ALA A 843 7.23 -24.82 9.07
CA ALA A 843 6.15 -23.89 8.67
C ALA A 843 6.24 -23.30 7.23
N LEU A 844 7.36 -23.40 6.53
CA LEU A 844 7.47 -23.06 5.09
C LEU A 844 7.42 -24.29 4.20
N ASP A 845 7.14 -24.11 2.91
CA ASP A 845 7.01 -25.21 1.93
C ASP A 845 8.27 -26.10 1.87
N GLY A 846 9.46 -25.50 1.90
CA GLY A 846 10.75 -26.18 1.91
C GLY A 846 10.99 -26.99 3.18
N GLY A 847 10.45 -26.55 4.32
CA GLY A 847 10.43 -27.34 5.56
C GLY A 847 9.53 -28.57 5.44
N GLN A 848 8.35 -28.42 4.85
CA GLN A 848 7.47 -29.56 4.57
C GLN A 848 8.12 -30.56 3.59
N LEU A 849 8.79 -30.04 2.57
CA LEU A 849 9.55 -30.84 1.62
C LEU A 849 10.68 -31.62 2.32
N MET A 850 11.39 -31.01 3.27
CA MET A 850 12.40 -31.68 4.07
C MET A 850 11.85 -32.85 4.89
N PHE A 851 10.64 -32.73 5.47
CA PHE A 851 9.99 -33.86 6.14
C PHE A 851 9.69 -35.00 5.16
N VAL A 852 9.15 -34.70 3.99
CA VAL A 852 8.86 -35.70 2.95
C VAL A 852 10.14 -36.39 2.45
N LEU A 853 11.23 -35.64 2.30
CA LEU A 853 12.53 -36.18 1.92
C LEU A 853 13.13 -37.05 3.05
N ALA A 854 13.00 -36.63 4.30
CA ALA A 854 13.43 -37.41 5.45
C ALA A 854 12.65 -38.74 5.58
N GLU A 855 11.36 -38.75 5.28
CA GLU A 855 10.55 -39.97 5.17
C GLU A 855 11.04 -40.88 4.04
N ALA A 856 11.35 -40.31 2.87
CA ALA A 856 11.87 -41.05 1.72
C ALA A 856 13.21 -41.73 2.03
N ILE A 857 14.09 -41.07 2.78
CA ILE A 857 15.38 -41.61 3.21
C ILE A 857 15.21 -42.63 4.34
N SER A 858 14.34 -42.35 5.31
CA SER A 858 14.18 -43.17 6.52
C SER A 858 13.30 -44.41 6.30
N ALA A 859 12.58 -44.48 5.17
CA ALA A 859 11.57 -45.50 4.86
C ALA A 859 10.54 -45.70 5.99
N ARG A 860 10.39 -44.69 6.86
CA ARG A 860 9.48 -44.64 8.02
C ARG A 860 8.72 -43.32 7.95
N LYS A 861 7.40 -43.37 8.16
CA LYS A 861 6.58 -42.16 8.29
C LYS A 861 6.99 -41.41 9.55
N ILE A 862 7.13 -40.09 9.46
CA ILE A 862 7.41 -39.25 10.62
C ILE A 862 6.11 -39.08 11.42
N ASP A 863 6.21 -39.08 12.74
CA ASP A 863 5.04 -38.87 13.59
C ASP A 863 4.41 -37.50 13.32
N GLN A 864 3.13 -37.50 12.94
CA GLN A 864 2.42 -36.29 12.52
C GLN A 864 2.33 -35.26 13.64
N ARG A 865 2.20 -35.72 14.90
CA ARG A 865 2.16 -34.85 16.07
C ARG A 865 3.49 -34.11 16.27
N LEU A 866 4.60 -34.78 15.99
CA LEU A 866 5.92 -34.16 16.04
C LEU A 866 6.07 -33.11 14.93
N GLN A 867 5.63 -33.41 13.70
CA GLN A 867 5.66 -32.47 12.58
C GLN A 867 4.78 -31.24 12.86
N GLU A 868 3.55 -31.42 13.34
CA GLU A 868 2.63 -30.34 13.72
C GLU A 868 3.22 -29.49 14.85
N GLY A 869 3.80 -30.12 15.88
CA GLY A 869 4.46 -29.42 16.99
C GLY A 869 5.66 -28.59 16.55
N ILE A 870 6.52 -29.13 15.68
CA ILE A 870 7.67 -28.40 15.12
C ILE A 870 7.20 -27.23 14.25
N ASN A 871 6.20 -27.45 13.40
CA ASN A 871 5.63 -26.40 12.53
C ASN A 871 4.97 -25.28 13.36
N ALA A 872 4.21 -25.62 14.40
CA ALA A 872 3.60 -24.64 15.30
C ALA A 872 4.67 -23.81 16.04
N GLY A 873 5.73 -24.46 16.54
CA GLY A 873 6.85 -23.78 17.17
C GLY A 873 7.56 -22.82 16.22
N ALA A 874 7.82 -23.23 14.97
CA ALA A 874 8.44 -22.37 13.97
C ALA A 874 7.53 -21.21 13.56
N LEU A 875 6.22 -21.43 13.42
CA LEU A 875 5.25 -20.37 13.15
C LEU A 875 5.24 -19.31 14.27
N LEU A 876 5.29 -19.73 15.54
CA LEU A 876 5.40 -18.80 16.67
C LEU A 876 6.67 -17.94 16.61
N ILE A 877 7.79 -18.53 16.21
CA ILE A 877 9.05 -17.79 16.01
C ILE A 877 8.91 -16.79 14.87
N LEU A 878 8.33 -17.19 13.72
CA LEU A 878 8.11 -16.29 12.59
C LEU A 878 7.17 -15.14 12.96
N LEU A 879 6.10 -15.40 13.72
CA LEU A 879 5.20 -14.36 14.24
C LEU A 879 5.93 -13.41 15.20
N PHE A 880 6.81 -13.91 16.06
CA PHE A 880 7.61 -13.08 16.95
C PHE A 880 8.57 -12.16 16.17
N VAL A 881 9.24 -12.68 15.15
CA VAL A 881 10.12 -11.89 14.26
C VAL A 881 9.31 -10.86 13.46
N SER A 882 8.14 -11.26 12.93
CA SER A 882 7.22 -10.35 12.21
C SER A 882 6.74 -9.21 13.11
N PHE A 883 6.40 -9.50 14.38
CA PHE A 883 6.03 -8.48 15.35
C PHE A 883 7.20 -7.51 15.62
N GLY A 884 8.40 -8.04 15.86
CA GLY A 884 9.60 -7.22 16.11
C GLY A 884 9.94 -6.29 14.94
N THR A 885 9.88 -6.80 13.71
CA THR A 885 10.11 -5.99 12.50
C THR A 885 9.00 -4.95 12.28
N THR A 886 7.75 -5.29 12.58
CA THR A 886 6.61 -4.35 12.53
C THR A 886 6.78 -3.19 13.52
N VAL A 887 7.23 -3.46 14.75
CA VAL A 887 7.55 -2.39 15.72
C VAL A 887 8.71 -1.52 15.20
N GLY A 888 9.72 -2.12 14.59
CA GLY A 888 10.79 -1.40 13.91
C GLY A 888 10.29 -0.47 12.79
N ASP A 889 9.38 -0.96 11.95
CA ASP A 889 8.78 -0.16 10.89
C ASP A 889 7.98 1.03 11.45
N ILE A 890 7.15 0.79 12.48
CA ILE A 890 6.34 1.84 13.13
C ILE A 890 7.22 2.90 13.79
N THR A 891 8.23 2.49 14.54
CA THR A 891 9.17 3.43 15.18
C THR A 891 9.92 4.27 14.14
N SER A 892 10.29 3.68 13.00
CA SER A 892 10.91 4.41 11.89
C SER A 892 9.98 5.44 11.22
N LEU A 893 8.66 5.20 11.25
CA LEU A 893 7.66 6.13 10.72
C LEU A 893 7.48 7.37 11.60
N PHE A 894 7.58 7.21 12.94
CA PHE A 894 7.48 8.31 13.89
C PHE A 894 8.80 9.08 14.11
N ALA A 895 9.94 8.46 13.78
CA ALA A 895 11.26 9.09 13.89
C ALA A 895 11.61 10.03 12.72
N ARG A 896 10.80 10.03 11.64
CA ARG A 896 10.87 10.97 10.52
C ARG A 896 9.84 12.08 10.70
#